data_AF-A0A4Q4XMA9-F1
#
_entry.id   AF-A0A4Q4XMA9-F1
#
_cell.length_a   1.000
_cell.length_b   1.000
_cell.length_c   1.000
_cell.angle_alpha   90.00
_cell.angle_beta   90.00
_cell.angle_gamma   90.00
#
_symmetry.space_group_name_H-M   'P 1'
#
loop_
_entity.id
_entity.type
_entity.pdbx_description
1 polymer ?
#
loop_
_entity_poly.entity_id
_entity_poly.type
_entity_poly.pdbx_seq_one_letter_code
_entity_poly.pdbx_strand_id
1 'polypeptide(L)'
;MTGILVRASTATLAAKVTSMIASITIERQGVPSGDVAAMSILRFTNAGPMSLAEFIFKGDAFGPPLQILTILTLLIAIASQFTSTLLVTDLSLTVVTAFPEFISNAYAVAIPSNADGSPSTSLPSGIQGFTSYWTRRPHSFEIFAEYAEPDAATEDDGVIDTGPNIRALLPISLQAEREMLQEFRGMTRVLDTRTTCVQPVISHLRFCPPTLTNGALSVCGTMSRQGFPDHVWSQYNRYDFECPLIDYTLPEYSWSLCYTGGGGIVTSLSNETFENIKMNIDGRSLLVWHAGDVSRQVPSGMGTTTLDDVEWIPLENRTSGPWLDQRSRYVGPDNEHFDIHFRASWCFEAFLEGPQFRIDYLNVTARSNHVHREPRYVWDQEQGLYNTMEVQHQLYSLPDNDGAENRDILTIGANDMKAQLADLTGKPLDLRRHVDLANLLKGKLTTTAGAIALSPLAAPDVSGLEISDAILSSMFHRTIQDTGSPAHALQAWRTTLARMVYYDYIGTFTAGNEDVAMVTKFREVLAPHARKGYWAVVAIIIANALLFLVVTCLFYRTQASFPDNAWHTIAQVSGSAELRDVLWFSRLATDDSISYWVRGVDAPQGAVETIIITAKDAASCISKTLKSCIPSKRATPQKRYVVRGGIVVQNTGRNND
;
A
#
# COMPACT_ATOMS: atom_id res chain seq x y z
N MET A 1 29.22 -12.79 3.47
CA MET A 1 30.51 -13.50 3.43
C MET A 1 30.98 -13.84 2.02
N THR A 2 30.12 -14.35 1.13
CA THR A 2 30.48 -14.80 -0.23
C THR A 2 31.16 -13.74 -1.11
N GLY A 3 30.64 -12.50 -1.15
CA GLY A 3 31.24 -11.42 -1.96
C GLY A 3 32.65 -10.99 -1.54
N ILE A 4 33.03 -11.16 -0.27
CA ILE A 4 34.39 -10.86 0.21
C ILE A 4 35.37 -11.91 -0.31
N LEU A 5 34.99 -13.19 -0.25
CA LEU A 5 35.80 -14.29 -0.76
C LEU A 5 36.04 -14.15 -2.26
N VAL A 6 35.00 -13.84 -3.04
CA VAL A 6 35.13 -13.63 -4.49
C VAL A 6 36.12 -12.51 -4.80
N ARG A 7 36.02 -11.36 -4.12
CA ARG A 7 36.95 -10.23 -4.33
C ARG A 7 38.39 -10.54 -3.92
N ALA A 8 38.59 -11.27 -2.81
CA ALA A 8 39.92 -11.67 -2.38
C ALA A 8 40.56 -12.63 -3.40
N SER A 9 39.81 -13.62 -3.86
CA SER A 9 40.27 -14.56 -4.89
C SER A 9 40.59 -13.87 -6.21
N THR A 10 39.73 -12.98 -6.71
CA THR A 10 40.02 -12.25 -7.95
C THR A 10 41.23 -11.33 -7.82
N ALA A 11 41.40 -10.66 -6.67
CA ALA A 11 42.56 -9.80 -6.40
C ALA A 11 43.88 -10.58 -6.35
N THR A 12 43.89 -11.75 -5.70
CA THR A 12 45.10 -12.59 -5.63
C THR A 12 45.52 -13.10 -7.02
N LEU A 13 44.57 -13.57 -7.82
CA LEU A 13 44.82 -13.96 -9.21
C LEU A 13 45.34 -12.77 -10.02
N ALA A 14 44.69 -11.61 -9.91
CA ALA A 14 45.09 -10.41 -10.62
C ALA A 14 46.52 -9.96 -10.26
N ALA A 15 46.93 -10.04 -8.99
CA ALA A 15 48.30 -9.74 -8.56
C ALA A 15 49.35 -10.69 -9.16
N LYS A 16 49.02 -11.98 -9.27
CA LYS A 16 49.89 -12.95 -9.96
C LYS A 16 49.95 -12.69 -11.46
N VAL A 17 48.82 -12.36 -12.10
CA VAL A 17 48.79 -11.94 -13.53
C VAL A 17 49.68 -10.72 -13.76
N THR A 18 49.62 -9.71 -12.90
CA THR A 18 50.48 -8.51 -12.95
C THR A 18 51.97 -8.86 -12.92
N SER A 19 52.38 -9.74 -12.01
CA SER A 19 53.78 -10.19 -11.89
C SER A 19 54.24 -10.98 -13.14
N MET A 20 53.37 -11.82 -13.70
CA MET A 20 53.65 -12.55 -14.94
C MET A 20 53.76 -11.61 -16.16
N ILE A 21 52.87 -10.61 -16.27
CA ILE A 21 52.92 -9.59 -17.33
C ILE A 21 54.23 -8.80 -17.26
N ALA A 22 54.64 -8.37 -16.06
CA ALA A 22 55.91 -7.66 -15.84
C ALA A 22 57.14 -8.53 -16.17
N SER A 23 57.02 -9.86 -16.01
CA SER A 23 58.08 -10.79 -16.42
C SER A 23 58.16 -10.96 -17.94
N ILE A 24 57.00 -11.06 -18.60
CA ILE A 24 56.91 -11.18 -20.06
C ILE A 24 57.41 -9.91 -20.76
N THR A 25 57.08 -8.71 -20.26
CA THR A 25 57.56 -7.44 -20.85
C THR A 25 59.08 -7.39 -20.90
N ILE A 26 59.73 -7.62 -19.77
CA ILE A 26 61.17 -7.52 -19.62
C ILE A 26 61.90 -8.57 -20.45
N GLU A 27 61.38 -9.80 -20.56
CA GLU A 27 62.07 -10.88 -21.25
C GLU A 27 61.82 -10.92 -22.76
N ARG A 28 60.65 -10.47 -23.25
CA ARG A 28 60.27 -10.63 -24.66
C ARG A 28 60.17 -9.33 -25.46
N GLN A 29 59.71 -8.24 -24.87
CA GLN A 29 59.46 -6.98 -25.60
C GLN A 29 60.55 -5.93 -25.35
N GLY A 30 61.17 -6.00 -24.18
CA GLY A 30 62.17 -5.06 -23.70
C GLY A 30 61.57 -3.76 -23.23
N VAL A 31 62.12 -3.22 -22.15
CA VAL A 31 61.60 -2.03 -21.45
C VAL A 31 62.60 -0.87 -21.63
N PRO A 32 62.13 0.39 -21.78
CA PRO A 32 63.02 1.56 -21.81
C PRO A 32 63.86 1.67 -20.53
N SER A 33 65.11 2.14 -20.63
CA SER A 33 66.07 2.25 -19.50
C SER A 33 65.49 2.79 -18.19
N GLY A 34 64.63 3.82 -18.26
CA GLY A 34 64.04 4.45 -17.08
C GLY A 34 63.03 3.59 -16.34
N ASP A 35 62.40 2.63 -17.02
CA ASP A 35 61.31 1.81 -16.48
C ASP A 35 61.77 0.39 -16.10
N VAL A 36 63.01 0.00 -16.41
CA VAL A 36 63.56 -1.35 -16.17
C VAL A 36 63.54 -1.72 -14.69
N ALA A 37 63.95 -0.81 -13.80
CA ALA A 37 63.99 -1.06 -12.37
C ALA A 37 62.58 -1.21 -11.78
N ALA A 38 61.67 -0.30 -12.14
CA ALA A 38 60.28 -0.34 -11.69
C ALA A 38 59.56 -1.61 -12.19
N MET A 39 59.70 -1.96 -13.48
CA MET A 39 59.15 -3.20 -14.02
C MET A 39 59.77 -4.44 -13.37
N SER A 40 61.07 -4.40 -13.04
CA SER A 40 61.74 -5.52 -12.36
C SER A 40 61.17 -5.75 -10.97
N ILE A 41 60.92 -4.67 -10.22
CA ILE A 41 60.32 -4.71 -8.87
C ILE A 41 58.87 -5.24 -8.92
N LEU A 42 58.08 -4.87 -9.94
CA LEU A 42 56.69 -5.32 -10.10
C LEU A 42 56.55 -6.85 -10.28
N ARG A 43 57.63 -7.55 -10.68
CA ARG A 43 57.67 -9.02 -10.74
C ARG A 43 57.60 -9.68 -9.37
N PHE A 44 58.04 -9.00 -8.31
CA PHE A 44 58.04 -9.52 -6.94
C PHE A 44 56.98 -8.82 -6.08
N THR A 45 57.01 -7.50 -6.01
CA THR A 45 56.11 -6.70 -5.19
C THR A 45 55.17 -5.90 -6.05
N ASN A 46 53.88 -6.24 -6.03
CA ASN A 46 52.83 -5.47 -6.68
C ASN A 46 51.54 -5.48 -5.86
N ALA A 47 50.73 -4.42 -6.03
CA ALA A 47 49.42 -4.27 -5.40
C ALA A 47 48.27 -4.62 -6.35
N GLY A 48 48.53 -5.45 -7.37
CA GLY A 48 47.58 -5.78 -8.43
C GLY A 48 47.70 -4.91 -9.70
N PRO A 49 46.70 -4.97 -10.61
CA PRO A 49 46.81 -4.44 -11.98
C PRO A 49 46.99 -2.93 -12.07
N MET A 50 46.54 -2.19 -11.05
CA MET A 50 46.67 -0.73 -10.99
C MET A 50 48.14 -0.28 -11.00
N SER A 51 49.05 -1.11 -10.46
CA SER A 51 50.49 -0.83 -10.48
C SER A 51 51.11 -0.81 -11.89
N LEU A 52 50.45 -1.43 -12.88
CA LEU A 52 50.88 -1.38 -14.29
C LEU A 52 50.23 -0.24 -15.07
N ALA A 53 49.23 0.45 -14.51
CA ALA A 53 48.44 1.46 -15.22
C ALA A 53 49.32 2.63 -15.71
N GLU A 54 50.29 3.06 -14.91
CA GLU A 54 51.22 4.14 -15.26
C GLU A 54 52.01 3.82 -16.55
N PHE A 55 52.41 2.57 -16.73
CA PHE A 55 53.15 2.13 -17.91
C PHE A 55 52.27 1.97 -19.16
N ILE A 56 50.96 1.74 -18.97
CA ILE A 56 49.97 1.72 -20.07
C ILE A 56 49.78 3.13 -20.62
N PHE A 57 49.63 4.13 -19.74
CA PHE A 57 49.41 5.52 -20.16
C PHE A 57 50.65 6.16 -20.80
N LYS A 58 51.86 5.71 -20.43
CA LYS A 58 53.11 6.15 -21.07
C LYS A 58 53.31 5.59 -22.49
N GLY A 59 52.58 4.54 -22.90
CA GLY A 59 52.52 4.03 -24.28
C GLY A 59 53.74 3.27 -24.81
N ASP A 60 54.92 3.44 -24.21
CA ASP A 60 56.19 2.93 -24.78
C ASP A 60 56.66 1.57 -24.20
N ALA A 61 56.01 1.07 -23.15
CA ALA A 61 56.47 -0.09 -22.37
C ALA A 61 55.88 -1.45 -22.79
N PHE A 62 54.72 -1.47 -23.47
CA PHE A 62 54.02 -2.70 -23.86
C PHE A 62 53.80 -2.78 -25.36
N GLY A 63 53.98 -3.97 -25.95
CA GLY A 63 53.46 -4.28 -27.27
C GLY A 63 51.94 -4.47 -27.27
N PRO A 64 51.27 -4.33 -28.44
CA PRO A 64 49.81 -4.32 -28.53
C PRO A 64 49.07 -5.48 -27.82
N PRO A 65 49.47 -6.76 -27.94
CA PRO A 65 48.73 -7.85 -27.30
C PRO A 65 48.84 -7.82 -25.77
N LEU A 66 49.97 -7.36 -25.23
CA LEU A 66 50.19 -7.32 -23.79
C LEU A 66 49.49 -6.12 -23.16
N GLN A 67 49.42 -4.99 -23.88
CA GLN A 67 48.64 -3.82 -23.47
C GLN A 67 47.15 -4.15 -23.32
N ILE A 68 46.58 -4.89 -24.28
CA ILE A 68 45.17 -5.34 -24.22
C ILE A 68 44.93 -6.23 -22.98
N LEU A 69 45.83 -7.19 -22.71
CA LEU A 69 45.71 -8.07 -21.54
C LEU A 69 45.77 -7.28 -20.22
N THR A 70 46.67 -6.30 -20.10
CA THR A 70 46.78 -5.47 -18.89
C THR A 70 45.54 -4.59 -18.69
N ILE A 71 45.01 -3.97 -19.76
CA ILE A 71 43.77 -3.18 -19.72
C ILE A 71 42.59 -4.08 -19.29
N LEU A 72 42.47 -5.27 -19.87
CA LEU A 72 41.42 -6.23 -19.52
C LEU A 72 41.52 -6.67 -18.05
N THR A 73 42.73 -6.90 -17.54
CA THR A 73 42.96 -7.22 -16.13
C THR A 73 42.50 -6.08 -15.21
N LEU A 74 42.79 -4.83 -15.59
CA LEU A 74 42.38 -3.65 -14.84
C LEU A 74 40.84 -3.49 -14.82
N LEU A 75 40.18 -3.65 -15.97
CA LEU A 75 38.72 -3.57 -16.07
C LEU A 75 38.02 -4.65 -15.23
N ILE A 76 38.51 -5.88 -15.28
CA ILE A 76 37.98 -6.99 -14.48
C ILE A 76 38.20 -6.73 -12.97
N ALA A 77 39.36 -6.21 -12.59
CA ALA A 77 39.63 -5.86 -11.19
C ALA A 77 38.68 -4.78 -10.68
N ILE A 78 38.43 -3.73 -11.47
CA ILE A 78 37.46 -2.66 -11.14
C ILE A 78 36.04 -3.24 -11.05
N ALA A 79 35.60 -4.01 -12.06
CA ALA A 79 34.28 -4.62 -12.09
C ALA A 79 34.04 -5.55 -10.88
N SER A 80 35.08 -6.29 -10.45
CA SER A 80 34.98 -7.20 -9.30
C SER A 80 34.68 -6.47 -7.98
N GLN A 81 35.02 -5.19 -7.85
CA GLN A 81 34.69 -4.40 -6.65
C GLN A 81 33.18 -4.20 -6.47
N PHE A 82 32.42 -4.26 -7.56
CA PHE A 82 30.97 -4.10 -7.56
C PHE A 82 30.21 -5.43 -7.42
N THR A 83 30.89 -6.55 -7.14
CA THR A 83 30.25 -7.88 -6.99
C THR A 83 29.09 -7.91 -6.00
N SER A 84 29.23 -7.28 -4.83
CA SER A 84 28.13 -7.17 -3.86
C SER A 84 26.96 -6.35 -4.42
N THR A 85 27.24 -5.23 -5.09
CA THR A 85 26.22 -4.38 -5.69
C THR A 85 25.48 -5.11 -6.81
N LEU A 86 26.20 -5.84 -7.66
CA LEU A 86 25.62 -6.67 -8.72
C LEU A 86 24.70 -7.74 -8.14
N LEU A 87 25.08 -8.43 -7.06
CA LEU A 87 24.20 -9.40 -6.41
C LEU A 87 22.96 -8.76 -5.77
N VAL A 88 23.08 -7.54 -5.25
CA VAL A 88 21.93 -6.81 -4.69
C VAL A 88 20.94 -6.39 -5.79
N THR A 89 21.39 -6.14 -7.03
CA THR A 89 20.47 -5.83 -8.13
C THR A 89 19.51 -6.97 -8.51
N ASP A 90 19.79 -8.20 -8.05
CA ASP A 90 18.90 -9.35 -8.25
C ASP A 90 17.77 -9.43 -7.21
N LEU A 91 17.86 -8.66 -6.12
CA LEU A 91 16.85 -8.61 -5.08
C LEU A 91 15.74 -7.63 -5.45
N SER A 92 14.50 -8.06 -5.30
CA SER A 92 13.34 -7.16 -5.33
C SER A 92 12.53 -7.31 -4.06
N LEU A 93 11.81 -6.25 -3.68
CA LEU A 93 10.76 -6.36 -2.69
C LEU A 93 9.68 -7.29 -3.22
N THR A 94 9.35 -8.29 -2.42
CA THR A 94 8.23 -9.18 -2.67
C THR A 94 7.45 -9.37 -1.38
N VAL A 95 6.18 -9.68 -1.51
CA VAL A 95 5.30 -9.94 -0.38
C VAL A 95 5.27 -11.44 -0.15
N VAL A 96 5.58 -11.87 1.07
CA VAL A 96 5.44 -13.26 1.50
C VAL A 96 4.52 -13.35 2.69
N THR A 97 3.95 -14.53 2.88
CA THR A 97 3.12 -14.85 4.04
C THR A 97 4.01 -15.04 5.26
N ALA A 98 3.77 -14.28 6.33
CA ALA A 98 4.44 -14.49 7.60
C ALA A 98 3.96 -15.78 8.28
N PHE A 99 4.63 -16.18 9.36
CA PHE A 99 4.14 -17.27 10.19
C PHE A 99 2.91 -16.82 11.00
N PRO A 100 1.95 -17.73 11.27
CA PRO A 100 0.83 -17.44 12.15
C PRO A 100 1.32 -17.03 13.55
N GLU A 101 0.76 -15.95 14.08
CA GLU A 101 1.04 -15.41 15.41
C GLU A 101 -0.24 -15.41 16.25
N PHE A 102 -0.13 -15.72 17.54
CA PHE A 102 -1.24 -15.59 18.49
C PHE A 102 -1.14 -14.25 19.21
N ILE A 103 -2.13 -13.39 18.99
CA ILE A 103 -2.22 -12.08 19.62
C ILE A 103 -3.35 -12.05 20.64
N SER A 104 -3.24 -11.16 21.62
CA SER A 104 -4.32 -10.86 22.56
C SER A 104 -5.51 -10.27 21.80
N ASN A 105 -6.72 -10.82 22.02
CA ASN A 105 -7.90 -10.44 21.25
C ASN A 105 -8.86 -9.57 22.07
N ALA A 106 -8.74 -8.25 21.90
CA ALA A 106 -9.60 -7.27 22.55
C ALA A 106 -10.78 -6.89 21.64
N TYR A 107 -11.88 -7.66 21.72
CA TYR A 107 -13.04 -7.51 20.81
C TYR A 107 -14.28 -6.87 21.45
N ALA A 108 -14.31 -6.74 22.78
CA ALA A 108 -15.48 -6.23 23.51
C ALA A 108 -15.07 -5.31 24.67
N VAL A 109 -15.99 -4.45 25.09
CA VAL A 109 -15.83 -3.58 26.26
C VAL A 109 -15.98 -4.43 27.53
N ALA A 110 -15.05 -4.32 28.47
CA ALA A 110 -15.22 -4.90 29.80
C ALA A 110 -16.38 -4.24 30.52
N ILE A 111 -17.38 -5.03 30.91
CA ILE A 111 -18.45 -4.57 31.78
C ILE A 111 -18.07 -4.86 33.23
N PRO A 112 -17.95 -3.83 34.10
CA PRO A 112 -17.63 -4.04 35.51
C PRO A 112 -18.74 -4.82 36.22
N SER A 113 -18.40 -5.61 37.24
CA SER A 113 -19.40 -6.24 38.09
C SER A 113 -20.10 -5.18 38.95
N ASN A 114 -21.39 -5.40 39.25
CA ASN A 114 -22.13 -4.64 40.23
C ASN A 114 -21.51 -4.78 41.63
N ALA A 115 -21.87 -3.89 42.56
CA ALA A 115 -21.35 -3.89 43.93
C ALA A 115 -21.67 -5.18 44.72
N ASP A 116 -22.68 -5.94 44.30
CA ASP A 116 -23.07 -7.24 44.84
C ASP A 116 -22.33 -8.43 44.19
N GLY A 117 -21.39 -8.15 43.27
CA GLY A 117 -20.64 -9.17 42.52
C GLY A 117 -21.41 -9.78 41.35
N SER A 118 -22.66 -9.36 41.09
CA SER A 118 -23.39 -9.79 39.89
C SER A 118 -22.78 -9.14 38.64
N PRO A 119 -22.80 -9.82 37.47
CA PRO A 119 -22.39 -9.20 36.22
C PRO A 119 -23.31 -8.01 35.94
N SER A 120 -22.75 -6.80 35.81
CA SER A 120 -23.56 -5.68 35.35
C SER A 120 -23.85 -5.85 33.86
N THR A 121 -24.95 -5.26 33.42
CA THR A 121 -25.40 -5.32 32.02
C THR A 121 -25.27 -3.98 31.32
N SER A 122 -24.78 -2.95 32.01
CA SER A 122 -24.73 -1.57 31.52
C SER A 122 -23.30 -1.16 31.18
N LEU A 123 -23.11 -0.50 30.04
CA LEU A 123 -21.83 0.10 29.66
C LEU A 123 -21.30 1.11 30.71
N PRO A 124 -19.98 1.32 30.81
CA PRO A 124 -19.41 2.37 31.67
C PRO A 124 -19.89 3.79 31.28
N SER A 125 -20.12 4.66 32.27
CA SER A 125 -20.67 6.01 32.06
C SER A 125 -19.86 6.92 31.12
N GLY A 126 -18.54 6.73 31.02
CA GLY A 126 -17.68 7.47 30.08
C GLY A 126 -17.86 7.07 28.61
N ILE A 127 -18.50 5.93 28.36
CA ILE A 127 -18.85 5.41 27.03
C ILE A 127 -20.34 5.64 26.75
N GLN A 128 -21.15 5.72 27.82
CA GLN A 128 -22.55 6.13 27.75
C GLN A 128 -22.68 7.59 27.30
N GLY A 129 -23.64 7.86 26.42
CA GLY A 129 -23.97 9.21 25.97
C GLY A 129 -24.57 9.20 24.57
N PHE A 130 -25.43 10.17 24.28
CA PHE A 130 -25.94 10.36 22.93
C PHE A 130 -24.88 11.08 22.09
N THR A 131 -24.49 10.49 20.97
CA THR A 131 -23.65 11.16 19.97
C THR A 131 -24.24 10.80 18.62
N SER A 132 -24.66 11.82 17.87
CA SER A 132 -25.13 11.63 16.50
C SER A 132 -23.94 11.32 15.60
N TYR A 133 -23.82 10.06 15.18
CA TYR A 133 -22.78 9.64 14.23
C TYR A 133 -23.13 9.98 12.78
N TRP A 134 -24.41 10.19 12.46
CA TRP A 134 -24.82 10.58 11.12
C TRP A 134 -24.41 12.02 10.78
N THR A 135 -24.35 12.94 11.74
CA THR A 135 -23.82 14.29 11.52
C THR A 135 -22.28 14.35 11.57
N ARG A 136 -21.60 13.24 11.89
CA ARG A 136 -20.15 13.20 12.07
C ARG A 136 -19.46 12.72 10.79
N ARG A 137 -18.32 13.34 10.50
CA ARG A 137 -17.49 12.95 9.36
C ARG A 137 -16.77 11.61 9.62
N PRO A 138 -16.84 10.63 8.70
CA PRO A 138 -15.97 9.45 8.75
C PRO A 138 -14.49 9.85 8.61
N HIS A 139 -13.63 9.33 9.48
CA HIS A 139 -12.18 9.60 9.44
C HIS A 139 -11.40 8.57 8.59
N SER A 140 -11.89 7.34 8.54
CA SER A 140 -11.27 6.20 7.89
C SER A 140 -12.35 5.23 7.41
N PHE A 141 -11.95 4.33 6.51
CA PHE A 141 -12.78 3.26 5.99
C PHE A 141 -12.01 1.95 6.18
N GLU A 142 -12.14 1.38 7.36
CA GLU A 142 -11.39 0.21 7.79
C GLU A 142 -11.80 -1.08 7.09
N ILE A 143 -10.82 -1.92 6.75
CA ILE A 143 -11.07 -3.25 6.19
C ILE A 143 -11.91 -4.10 7.15
N PHE A 144 -12.83 -4.88 6.58
CA PHE A 144 -13.69 -5.82 7.30
C PHE A 144 -13.68 -7.17 6.59
N ALA A 145 -14.25 -8.19 7.25
CA ALA A 145 -14.48 -9.48 6.61
C ALA A 145 -15.97 -9.66 6.27
N GLU A 146 -16.28 -10.28 5.15
CA GLU A 146 -17.66 -10.44 4.69
C GLU A 146 -17.98 -11.91 4.39
N TYR A 147 -19.19 -12.29 4.78
CA TYR A 147 -19.90 -13.47 4.30
C TYR A 147 -21.17 -12.98 3.59
N ALA A 148 -21.34 -13.33 2.32
CA ALA A 148 -22.53 -12.98 1.55
C ALA A 148 -23.11 -14.23 0.87
N GLU A 149 -24.43 -14.28 0.76
CA GLU A 149 -25.16 -15.27 -0.04
C GLU A 149 -25.83 -14.58 -1.24
N PRO A 150 -25.08 -14.27 -2.31
CA PRO A 150 -25.59 -13.50 -3.45
C PRO A 150 -26.75 -14.20 -4.17
N ASP A 151 -26.77 -15.54 -4.18
CA ASP A 151 -27.86 -16.34 -4.78
C ASP A 151 -29.21 -16.15 -4.07
N ALA A 152 -29.19 -15.65 -2.83
CA ALA A 152 -30.39 -15.34 -2.05
C ALA A 152 -30.79 -13.85 -2.15
N ALA A 153 -30.03 -13.04 -2.88
CA ALA A 153 -30.45 -11.69 -3.24
C ALA A 153 -31.55 -11.78 -4.30
N THR A 154 -32.56 -10.93 -4.19
CA THR A 154 -33.70 -10.94 -5.12
C THR A 154 -33.98 -9.53 -5.61
N GLU A 155 -34.07 -9.37 -6.92
CA GLU A 155 -34.57 -8.18 -7.58
C GLU A 155 -35.83 -8.55 -8.36
N ASP A 156 -36.97 -8.49 -7.68
CA ASP A 156 -38.29 -8.76 -8.24
C ASP A 156 -39.04 -7.45 -8.50
N ASP A 157 -40.12 -7.51 -9.28
CA ASP A 157 -41.01 -6.37 -9.49
C ASP A 157 -41.57 -5.87 -8.16
N GLY A 158 -41.10 -4.70 -7.71
CA GLY A 158 -41.53 -4.07 -6.46
C GLY A 158 -40.70 -4.40 -5.23
N VAL A 159 -39.69 -5.28 -5.31
CA VAL A 159 -38.86 -5.68 -4.16
C VAL A 159 -37.38 -5.78 -4.55
N ILE A 160 -36.51 -5.18 -3.74
CA ILE A 160 -35.07 -5.45 -3.78
C ILE A 160 -34.63 -5.94 -2.41
N ASP A 161 -34.00 -7.10 -2.38
CA ASP A 161 -33.35 -7.69 -1.20
C ASP A 161 -31.89 -7.95 -1.49
N THR A 162 -31.00 -7.41 -0.64
CA THR A 162 -29.56 -7.61 -0.79
C THR A 162 -29.09 -9.02 -0.39
N GLY A 163 -30.00 -9.83 0.16
CA GLY A 163 -29.69 -11.18 0.65
C GLY A 163 -28.91 -11.18 1.97
N PRO A 164 -28.71 -12.35 2.61
CA PRO A 164 -27.90 -12.46 3.81
C PRO A 164 -26.47 -11.95 3.58
N ASN A 165 -26.10 -10.90 4.31
CA ASN A 165 -24.76 -10.32 4.27
C ASN A 165 -24.28 -10.06 5.71
N ILE A 166 -23.31 -10.84 6.16
CA ILE A 166 -22.72 -10.74 7.49
C ILE A 166 -21.33 -10.12 7.36
N ARG A 167 -21.14 -8.97 8.00
CA ARG A 167 -19.85 -8.26 8.06
C ARG A 167 -19.24 -8.40 9.44
N ALA A 168 -17.98 -8.80 9.51
CA ALA A 168 -17.19 -8.87 10.73
C ALA A 168 -16.20 -7.70 10.82
N LEU A 169 -16.30 -6.92 11.91
CA LEU A 169 -15.44 -5.78 12.19
C LEU A 169 -14.24 -6.22 13.04
N LEU A 170 -13.05 -6.17 12.47
CA LEU A 170 -11.87 -6.78 13.05
C LEU A 170 -11.30 -5.95 14.22
N PRO A 171 -10.94 -6.57 15.36
CA PRO A 171 -10.41 -5.88 16.53
C PRO A 171 -8.92 -5.48 16.37
N ILE A 172 -8.59 -4.83 15.25
CA ILE A 172 -7.25 -4.34 14.92
C ILE A 172 -7.35 -2.83 14.69
N SER A 173 -6.71 -2.02 15.53
CA SER A 173 -6.83 -0.56 15.49
C SER A 173 -5.94 0.12 14.44
N LEU A 174 -4.80 -0.48 14.10
CA LEU A 174 -3.82 0.09 13.17
C LEU A 174 -4.16 -0.26 11.71
N GLN A 175 -4.30 0.77 10.87
CA GLN A 175 -4.54 0.63 9.42
C GLN A 175 -3.48 -0.26 8.76
N ALA A 176 -2.20 0.00 9.01
CA ALA A 176 -1.09 -0.77 8.41
C ALA A 176 -1.14 -2.27 8.76
N GLU A 177 -1.72 -2.63 9.90
CA GLU A 177 -1.90 -4.04 10.27
C GLU A 177 -3.10 -4.68 9.60
N ARG A 178 -4.19 -3.93 9.40
CA ARG A 178 -5.38 -4.39 8.67
C ARG A 178 -5.11 -4.57 7.19
N GLU A 179 -4.38 -3.65 6.57
CA GLU A 179 -3.99 -3.71 5.14
C GLU A 179 -3.09 -4.93 4.83
N MET A 180 -2.24 -5.31 5.78
CA MET A 180 -1.33 -6.45 5.64
C MET A 180 -1.94 -7.77 6.15
N LEU A 181 -3.23 -7.81 6.46
CA LEU A 181 -3.85 -8.99 7.04
C LEU A 181 -4.14 -10.05 5.96
N GLN A 182 -3.60 -11.26 6.14
CA GLN A 182 -3.88 -12.39 5.27
C GLN A 182 -4.95 -13.30 5.87
N GLU A 183 -4.83 -13.62 7.16
CA GLU A 183 -5.77 -14.47 7.87
C GLU A 183 -5.99 -13.94 9.29
N PHE A 184 -7.25 -13.86 9.70
CA PHE A 184 -7.63 -13.61 11.09
C PHE A 184 -8.57 -14.71 11.55
N ARG A 185 -8.25 -15.33 12.69
CA ARG A 185 -9.09 -16.32 13.34
C ARG A 185 -9.27 -15.98 14.81
N GLY A 186 -10.46 -15.54 15.18
CA GLY A 186 -10.76 -15.13 16.55
C GLY A 186 -12.15 -14.55 16.70
N MET A 187 -12.52 -14.25 17.96
CA MET A 187 -13.76 -13.55 18.29
C MET A 187 -13.74 -12.12 17.74
N THR A 188 -14.82 -11.70 17.09
CA THR A 188 -14.98 -10.38 16.50
C THR A 188 -16.46 -10.00 16.46
N ARG A 189 -16.75 -8.70 16.33
CA ARG A 189 -18.11 -8.18 16.19
C ARG A 189 -18.63 -8.54 14.81
N VAL A 190 -19.80 -9.16 14.75
CA VAL A 190 -20.51 -9.45 13.50
C VAL A 190 -21.79 -8.62 13.40
N LEU A 191 -22.13 -8.23 12.18
CA LEU A 191 -23.28 -7.41 11.84
C LEU A 191 -23.98 -8.02 10.63
N ASP A 192 -25.29 -8.22 10.73
CA ASP A 192 -26.11 -8.55 9.58
C ASP A 192 -26.54 -7.23 8.92
N THR A 193 -26.05 -7.02 7.71
CA THR A 193 -26.27 -5.81 6.91
C THR A 193 -27.27 -6.07 5.79
N ARG A 194 -28.00 -7.19 5.83
CA ARG A 194 -29.12 -7.43 4.91
C ARG A 194 -30.13 -6.28 5.00
N THR A 195 -30.49 -5.78 3.83
CA THR A 195 -31.48 -4.71 3.66
C THR A 195 -32.45 -5.14 2.58
N THR A 196 -33.74 -5.00 2.87
CA THR A 196 -34.81 -5.27 1.93
C THR A 196 -35.65 -4.01 1.78
N CYS A 197 -35.85 -3.56 0.56
CA CYS A 197 -36.72 -2.42 0.25
C CYS A 197 -37.85 -2.89 -0.66
N VAL A 198 -39.06 -2.48 -0.32
CA VAL A 198 -40.29 -2.81 -1.05
C VAL A 198 -40.97 -1.53 -1.50
N GLN A 199 -41.70 -1.64 -2.61
CA GLN A 199 -42.55 -0.56 -3.08
C GLN A 199 -43.71 -0.34 -2.08
N PRO A 200 -43.82 0.85 -1.47
CA PRO A 200 -44.88 1.11 -0.49
C PRO A 200 -46.24 1.28 -1.18
N VAL A 201 -47.29 0.72 -0.58
CA VAL A 201 -48.68 1.04 -0.92
C VAL A 201 -49.16 2.11 0.06
N ILE A 202 -49.24 3.35 -0.40
CA ILE A 202 -49.60 4.51 0.43
C ILE A 202 -51.03 4.95 0.15
N SER A 203 -51.76 5.24 1.23
CA SER A 203 -53.08 5.84 1.22
C SER A 203 -53.11 7.11 2.08
N HIS A 204 -54.05 8.00 1.83
CA HIS A 204 -54.21 9.26 2.59
C HIS A 204 -52.93 10.11 2.68
N LEU A 205 -52.12 10.10 1.61
CA LEU A 205 -50.93 10.93 1.52
C LEU A 205 -51.35 12.40 1.57
N ARG A 206 -50.74 13.20 2.44
CA ARG A 206 -51.08 14.63 2.62
C ARG A 206 -49.93 15.39 3.27
N PHE A 207 -49.98 16.71 3.18
CA PHE A 207 -49.20 17.54 4.09
C PHE A 207 -49.86 17.58 5.47
N CYS A 208 -49.05 17.63 6.52
CA CYS A 208 -49.49 17.67 7.90
C CYS A 208 -48.60 18.60 8.73
N PRO A 209 -49.15 19.20 9.80
CA PRO A 209 -48.33 19.92 10.77
C PRO A 209 -47.38 18.92 11.46
N PRO A 210 -46.11 19.30 11.68
CA PRO A 210 -45.16 18.41 12.33
C PRO A 210 -45.54 18.18 13.79
N THR A 211 -45.59 16.92 14.20
CA THR A 211 -45.81 16.51 15.60
C THR A 211 -44.50 16.09 16.28
N LEU A 212 -43.50 15.68 15.50
CA LEU A 212 -42.25 15.09 15.99
C LEU A 212 -41.03 16.03 15.94
N THR A 213 -41.08 17.14 15.20
CA THR A 213 -39.92 18.02 14.94
C THR A 213 -40.27 19.50 14.93
N ASN A 214 -39.25 20.37 14.97
CA ASN A 214 -39.37 21.81 14.78
C ASN A 214 -39.48 22.24 13.30
N GLY A 215 -39.77 21.31 12.38
CA GLY A 215 -39.98 21.63 10.96
C GLY A 215 -41.20 22.52 10.74
N ALA A 216 -41.31 23.14 9.56
CA ALA A 216 -42.49 23.94 9.20
C ALA A 216 -43.60 23.11 8.52
N LEU A 217 -43.28 21.93 7.98
CA LEU A 217 -44.19 21.10 7.19
C LEU A 217 -43.75 19.63 7.22
N SER A 218 -44.69 18.68 7.32
CA SER A 218 -44.43 17.24 7.19
C SER A 218 -45.29 16.63 6.07
N VAL A 219 -44.85 15.51 5.51
CA VAL A 219 -45.65 14.63 4.66
C VAL A 219 -46.11 13.45 5.51
N CYS A 220 -47.41 13.25 5.58
CA CYS A 220 -48.03 12.14 6.30
C CYS A 220 -48.79 11.22 5.36
N GLY A 221 -48.92 9.96 5.75
CA GLY A 221 -49.78 9.01 5.06
C GLY A 221 -49.86 7.68 5.80
N THR A 222 -50.68 6.78 5.29
CA THR A 222 -50.84 5.43 5.82
C THR A 222 -50.30 4.42 4.81
N MET A 223 -49.24 3.70 5.19
CA MET A 223 -48.69 2.58 4.44
C MET A 223 -49.40 1.28 4.78
N SER A 224 -49.59 0.41 3.80
CA SER A 224 -50.14 -0.92 4.00
C SER A 224 -49.11 -2.02 3.67
N ARG A 225 -49.12 -3.07 4.48
CA ARG A 225 -48.36 -4.29 4.24
C ARG A 225 -48.99 -5.10 3.11
N GLN A 226 -48.56 -4.88 1.87
CA GLN A 226 -48.96 -5.64 0.70
C GLN A 226 -47.72 -6.04 -0.10
N GLY A 227 -47.63 -7.30 -0.53
CA GLY A 227 -46.49 -7.78 -1.33
C GLY A 227 -45.17 -7.91 -0.57
N PHE A 228 -45.21 -7.99 0.77
CA PHE A 228 -44.00 -8.13 1.56
C PHE A 228 -43.43 -9.55 1.44
N PRO A 229 -42.11 -9.70 1.26
CA PRO A 229 -41.46 -11.00 1.36
C PRO A 229 -41.67 -11.67 2.72
N ASP A 230 -41.62 -13.00 2.76
CA ASP A 230 -41.88 -13.77 3.98
C ASP A 230 -40.91 -13.43 5.13
N HIS A 231 -39.64 -13.12 4.80
CA HIS A 231 -38.59 -12.76 5.77
C HIS A 231 -38.74 -11.36 6.36
N VAL A 232 -39.57 -10.51 5.75
CA VAL A 232 -39.92 -9.19 6.27
C VAL A 232 -41.15 -9.33 7.16
N TRP A 233 -41.01 -8.86 8.40
CA TRP A 233 -42.11 -8.85 9.35
C TRP A 233 -42.49 -7.44 9.73
N SER A 234 -43.74 -7.30 10.13
CA SER A 234 -44.31 -6.04 10.57
C SER A 234 -45.37 -6.34 11.63
N GLN A 235 -45.38 -5.53 12.68
CA GLN A 235 -46.26 -5.71 13.84
C GLN A 235 -47.74 -5.49 13.50
N TYR A 236 -48.01 -4.59 12.55
CA TYR A 236 -49.35 -4.19 12.12
C TYR A 236 -49.48 -4.35 10.60
N ASN A 237 -50.70 -4.32 10.09
CA ASN A 237 -50.95 -4.33 8.64
C ASN A 237 -50.93 -2.92 8.03
N ARG A 238 -50.97 -1.89 8.88
CA ARG A 238 -51.01 -0.48 8.50
C ARG A 238 -50.13 0.35 9.42
N TYR A 239 -49.41 1.29 8.84
CA TYR A 239 -48.53 2.23 9.55
C TYR A 239 -48.80 3.64 9.09
N ASP A 240 -49.13 4.50 10.04
CA ASP A 240 -49.11 5.93 9.80
C ASP A 240 -47.67 6.40 9.92
N PHE A 241 -47.20 7.13 8.91
CA PHE A 241 -45.91 7.77 8.92
C PHE A 241 -46.07 9.29 8.91
N GLU A 242 -45.09 9.96 9.50
CA GLU A 242 -44.91 11.40 9.42
C GLU A 242 -43.45 11.66 9.09
N CYS A 243 -43.20 12.24 7.91
CA CYS A 243 -41.86 12.56 7.43
C CYS A 243 -41.70 14.07 7.29
N PRO A 244 -40.85 14.71 8.12
CA PRO A 244 -40.66 16.15 8.07
C PRO A 244 -40.02 16.58 6.75
N LEU A 245 -40.52 17.68 6.19
CA LEU A 245 -39.89 18.41 5.10
C LEU A 245 -38.87 19.37 5.68
N ILE A 246 -37.67 19.27 5.14
CA ILE A 246 -36.48 19.96 5.60
C ILE A 246 -36.35 21.22 4.75
N ASP A 247 -36.36 22.37 5.43
CA ASP A 247 -36.24 23.73 4.90
C ASP A 247 -36.19 23.85 3.36
N TYR A 248 -37.35 24.18 2.77
CA TYR A 248 -37.51 24.32 1.32
C TYR A 248 -36.76 25.51 0.71
N THR A 249 -35.99 26.24 1.52
CA THR A 249 -35.05 27.25 1.05
C THR A 249 -33.67 26.67 0.69
N LEU A 250 -33.38 25.40 1.00
CA LEU A 250 -32.15 24.70 0.60
C LEU A 250 -32.31 24.07 -0.79
N PRO A 251 -31.71 24.63 -1.85
CA PRO A 251 -31.93 24.17 -3.23
C PRO A 251 -31.37 22.77 -3.54
N GLU A 252 -30.53 22.22 -2.66
CA GLU A 252 -29.71 21.02 -2.92
C GLU A 252 -30.03 19.82 -2.00
N TYR A 253 -31.09 19.92 -1.19
CA TYR A 253 -31.60 18.78 -0.43
C TYR A 253 -32.15 17.71 -1.39
N SER A 254 -31.70 16.45 -1.28
CA SER A 254 -32.09 15.38 -2.21
C SER A 254 -32.94 14.30 -1.53
N TRP A 255 -32.40 13.65 -0.50
CA TRP A 255 -33.00 12.46 0.10
C TRP A 255 -33.28 12.63 1.58
N SER A 256 -34.28 11.90 2.07
CA SER A 256 -34.63 11.83 3.48
C SER A 256 -34.83 10.38 3.92
N LEU A 257 -34.37 10.06 5.13
CA LEU A 257 -34.64 8.80 5.78
C LEU A 257 -35.58 9.04 6.95
N CYS A 258 -36.81 8.55 6.83
CA CYS A 258 -37.87 8.78 7.81
C CYS A 258 -38.22 7.48 8.53
N TYR A 259 -38.25 7.47 9.87
CA TYR A 259 -38.63 6.26 10.60
C TYR A 259 -40.15 6.09 10.58
N THR A 260 -40.63 4.89 10.24
CA THR A 260 -42.06 4.65 9.97
C THR A 260 -42.72 3.62 10.87
N GLY A 261 -42.10 3.30 12.01
CA GLY A 261 -42.65 2.40 13.03
C GLY A 261 -42.26 0.92 12.83
N GLY A 262 -42.91 0.06 13.64
CA GLY A 262 -42.56 -1.34 13.90
C GLY A 262 -42.41 -2.23 12.66
N GLY A 263 -41.34 -2.99 12.57
CA GLY A 263 -41.08 -3.98 11.52
C GLY A 263 -39.60 -4.14 11.25
N GLY A 264 -39.20 -5.24 10.60
CA GLY A 264 -37.80 -5.51 10.34
C GLY A 264 -37.58 -6.77 9.52
N ILE A 265 -36.30 -7.11 9.37
CA ILE A 265 -35.86 -8.37 8.77
C ILE A 265 -35.42 -9.29 9.90
N VAL A 266 -35.74 -10.57 9.78
CA VAL A 266 -35.16 -11.56 10.68
C VAL A 266 -33.68 -11.73 10.36
N THR A 267 -32.83 -11.39 11.33
CA THR A 267 -31.38 -11.52 11.17
C THR A 267 -30.94 -12.97 11.10
N SER A 268 -29.95 -13.24 10.26
CA SER A 268 -29.23 -14.52 10.20
C SER A 268 -28.35 -14.75 11.43
N LEU A 269 -28.05 -13.70 12.19
CA LEU A 269 -27.27 -13.73 13.43
C LEU A 269 -28.16 -13.92 14.65
N SER A 270 -28.89 -15.05 14.70
CA SER A 270 -29.72 -15.40 15.84
C SER A 270 -29.51 -16.83 16.31
N ASN A 271 -29.69 -17.05 17.61
CA ASN A 271 -29.77 -18.39 18.20
C ASN A 271 -31.21 -18.96 18.21
N GLU A 272 -32.20 -18.17 17.82
CA GLU A 272 -33.61 -18.53 17.86
C GLU A 272 -34.19 -18.93 16.50
N THR A 273 -35.37 -19.53 16.55
CA THR A 273 -36.16 -19.78 15.34
C THR A 273 -36.87 -18.52 14.85
N PHE A 274 -37.14 -18.50 13.56
CA PHE A 274 -37.82 -17.40 12.87
C PHE A 274 -39.15 -16.97 13.54
N GLU A 275 -39.95 -17.91 14.04
CA GLU A 275 -41.23 -17.63 14.70
C GLU A 275 -41.05 -16.89 16.03
N ASN A 276 -40.02 -17.24 16.81
CA ASN A 276 -39.71 -16.61 18.08
C ASN A 276 -39.19 -15.16 17.90
N ILE A 277 -38.40 -14.93 16.85
CA ILE A 277 -37.83 -13.61 16.56
C ILE A 277 -38.93 -12.60 16.20
N LYS A 278 -39.97 -13.03 15.45
CA LYS A 278 -41.13 -12.18 15.10
C LYS A 278 -41.90 -11.64 16.30
N MET A 279 -41.87 -12.34 17.44
CA MET A 279 -42.59 -11.94 18.65
C MET A 279 -41.85 -10.83 19.44
N ASN A 280 -40.60 -10.54 19.09
CA ASN A 280 -39.80 -9.49 19.73
C ASN A 280 -40.04 -8.13 19.05
N ILE A 281 -40.88 -7.30 19.67
CA ILE A 281 -41.62 -6.16 19.11
C ILE A 281 -40.81 -4.91 18.73
N ASP A 282 -39.48 -4.96 18.74
CA ASP A 282 -38.69 -3.72 18.71
C ASP A 282 -38.32 -3.21 17.31
N GLY A 283 -38.32 -4.03 16.25
CA GLY A 283 -37.76 -3.64 14.93
C GLY A 283 -38.26 -2.31 14.35
N ARG A 284 -37.38 -1.55 13.69
CA ARG A 284 -37.71 -0.30 12.97
C ARG A 284 -37.58 -0.43 11.47
N SER A 285 -38.50 0.22 10.76
CA SER A 285 -38.47 0.39 9.31
C SER A 285 -38.28 1.85 8.91
N LEU A 286 -37.73 2.06 7.71
CA LEU A 286 -37.33 3.36 7.17
C LEU A 286 -38.06 3.62 5.85
N LEU A 287 -38.68 4.78 5.70
CA LEU A 287 -39.12 5.29 4.42
C LEU A 287 -38.00 6.15 3.82
N VAL A 288 -37.42 5.65 2.73
CA VAL A 288 -36.45 6.38 1.91
C VAL A 288 -37.24 7.15 0.87
N TRP A 289 -37.14 8.46 0.84
CA TRP A 289 -37.89 9.26 -0.12
C TRP A 289 -37.11 10.46 -0.65
N HIS A 290 -37.43 10.85 -1.87
CA HIS A 290 -36.78 11.97 -2.57
C HIS A 290 -37.43 13.30 -2.15
N ALA A 291 -37.17 13.68 -0.90
CA ALA A 291 -37.76 14.85 -0.29
C ALA A 291 -37.38 16.17 -0.99
N GLY A 292 -36.25 16.19 -1.72
CA GLY A 292 -35.85 17.33 -2.55
C GLY A 292 -36.80 17.66 -3.71
N ASP A 293 -37.49 16.67 -4.26
CA ASP A 293 -38.43 16.91 -5.36
C ASP A 293 -39.70 17.58 -4.84
N VAL A 294 -40.21 17.07 -3.72
CA VAL A 294 -41.36 17.65 -3.03
C VAL A 294 -41.02 19.07 -2.56
N SER A 295 -39.87 19.24 -1.89
CA SER A 295 -39.43 20.51 -1.32
C SER A 295 -39.34 21.64 -2.36
N ARG A 296 -38.79 21.37 -3.54
CA ARG A 296 -38.65 22.38 -4.64
C ARG A 296 -39.96 22.75 -5.33
N GLN A 297 -41.01 21.93 -5.17
CA GLN A 297 -42.30 22.10 -5.83
C GLN A 297 -43.33 22.75 -4.90
N VAL A 298 -43.07 22.79 -3.59
CA VAL A 298 -43.90 23.47 -2.59
C VAL A 298 -43.74 25.00 -2.72
N PRO A 299 -44.83 25.77 -2.88
CA PRO A 299 -44.75 27.23 -2.97
C PRO A 299 -44.17 27.89 -1.71
N SER A 300 -43.30 28.89 -1.91
CA SER A 300 -42.75 29.71 -0.84
C SER A 300 -43.85 30.51 -0.13
N GLY A 301 -44.19 30.11 1.10
CA GLY A 301 -45.26 30.74 1.90
C GLY A 301 -46.35 29.78 2.38
N MET A 302 -46.31 28.51 1.97
CA MET A 302 -47.20 27.46 2.46
C MET A 302 -46.91 27.19 3.96
N GLY A 303 -47.85 27.53 4.83
CA GLY A 303 -47.72 27.41 6.29
C GLY A 303 -48.55 26.26 6.88
N THR A 304 -48.36 25.95 8.16
CA THR A 304 -49.11 24.88 8.85
C THR A 304 -50.62 25.14 8.94
N THR A 305 -51.03 26.41 8.90
CA THR A 305 -52.44 26.84 8.98
C THR A 305 -53.21 26.65 7.68
N THR A 306 -52.56 26.33 6.56
CA THR A 306 -53.20 26.13 5.25
C THR A 306 -53.45 24.64 4.93
N LEU A 307 -53.39 23.77 5.94
CA LEU A 307 -53.41 22.31 5.80
C LEU A 307 -54.77 21.66 6.11
N ASP A 308 -55.70 22.41 6.70
CA ASP A 308 -57.08 21.95 6.89
C ASP A 308 -57.81 22.04 5.52
N ASP A 309 -58.44 20.95 5.08
CA ASP A 309 -59.18 20.83 3.80
C ASP A 309 -58.36 20.69 2.50
N VAL A 310 -57.20 20.02 2.57
CA VAL A 310 -56.36 19.73 1.39
C VAL A 310 -56.57 18.30 0.87
N GLU A 311 -56.73 18.16 -0.44
CA GLU A 311 -56.72 16.86 -1.13
C GLU A 311 -55.42 16.67 -1.93
N TRP A 312 -54.75 15.53 -1.75
CA TRP A 312 -53.69 15.06 -2.65
C TRP A 312 -54.26 14.00 -3.57
N ILE A 313 -54.47 14.39 -4.83
CA ILE A 313 -55.08 13.51 -5.84
C ILE A 313 -53.97 12.81 -6.62
N PRO A 314 -53.88 11.47 -6.60
CA PRO A 314 -52.94 10.74 -7.46
C PRO A 314 -53.33 10.93 -8.93
N LEU A 315 -52.40 11.43 -9.75
CA LEU A 315 -52.58 11.62 -11.18
C LEU A 315 -52.03 10.45 -11.99
N GLU A 316 -50.83 10.00 -11.65
CA GLU A 316 -50.11 8.94 -12.35
C GLU A 316 -49.22 8.19 -11.36
N ASN A 317 -49.28 6.86 -11.43
CA ASN A 317 -48.40 5.97 -10.67
C ASN A 317 -47.54 5.20 -11.64
N ARG A 318 -46.22 5.33 -11.51
CA ARG A 318 -45.24 4.55 -12.25
C ARG A 318 -44.56 3.58 -11.30
N THR A 319 -44.48 2.32 -11.69
CA THR A 319 -43.75 1.30 -10.95
C THR A 319 -42.36 1.15 -11.58
N SER A 320 -41.31 1.35 -10.79
CA SER A 320 -39.92 1.18 -11.23
C SER A 320 -39.10 0.52 -10.12
N GLY A 321 -38.99 -0.81 -10.15
CA GLY A 321 -38.34 -1.57 -9.09
C GLY A 321 -39.01 -1.33 -7.73
N PRO A 322 -38.26 -1.10 -6.64
CA PRO A 322 -38.80 -0.94 -5.29
C PRO A 322 -39.34 0.48 -5.03
N TRP A 323 -39.39 1.34 -6.05
CA TRP A 323 -39.82 2.72 -5.93
C TRP A 323 -41.31 2.87 -6.23
N LEU A 324 -42.04 3.48 -5.31
CA LEU A 324 -43.28 4.16 -5.61
C LEU A 324 -42.90 5.50 -6.24
N ASP A 325 -43.24 5.68 -7.51
CA ASP A 325 -43.09 6.94 -8.22
C ASP A 325 -44.51 7.43 -8.56
N GLN A 326 -44.95 8.47 -7.85
CA GLN A 326 -46.31 8.98 -7.92
C GLN A 326 -46.31 10.47 -8.21
N ARG A 327 -46.96 10.86 -9.29
CA ARG A 327 -47.31 12.27 -9.54
C ARG A 327 -48.68 12.54 -8.91
N SER A 328 -48.74 13.49 -8.00
CA SER A 328 -49.97 13.90 -7.32
C SER A 328 -50.27 15.35 -7.60
N ARG A 329 -51.54 15.75 -7.49
CA ARG A 329 -51.94 17.15 -7.47
C ARG A 329 -52.35 17.53 -6.06
N TYR A 330 -51.70 18.56 -5.52
CA TYR A 330 -52.20 19.27 -4.36
C TYR A 330 -53.34 20.17 -4.78
N VAL A 331 -54.45 20.16 -4.04
CA VAL A 331 -55.56 21.11 -4.17
C VAL A 331 -55.75 21.80 -2.83
N GLY A 332 -55.50 23.11 -2.80
CA GLY A 332 -55.65 23.96 -1.62
C GLY A 332 -57.08 24.52 -1.48
N PRO A 333 -57.36 25.18 -0.34
CA PRO A 333 -58.69 25.70 -0.01
C PRO A 333 -59.24 26.73 -1.01
N ASP A 334 -58.38 27.50 -1.69
CA ASP A 334 -58.77 28.49 -2.72
C ASP A 334 -58.76 27.92 -4.15
N ASN A 335 -58.80 26.60 -4.32
CA ASN A 335 -58.68 25.89 -5.61
C ASN A 335 -57.33 26.14 -6.34
N GLU A 336 -56.35 26.68 -5.61
CA GLU A 336 -54.95 26.71 -6.01
C GLU A 336 -54.43 25.27 -6.06
N HIS A 337 -53.71 24.94 -7.13
CA HIS A 337 -53.18 23.61 -7.32
C HIS A 337 -51.77 23.64 -7.86
N PHE A 338 -50.96 22.69 -7.41
CA PHE A 338 -49.65 22.42 -7.96
C PHE A 338 -49.44 20.91 -7.99
N ASP A 339 -48.67 20.47 -8.98
CA ASP A 339 -48.33 19.06 -9.11
C ASP A 339 -47.06 18.77 -8.29
N ILE A 340 -47.09 17.66 -7.57
CA ILE A 340 -46.01 17.16 -6.72
C ILE A 340 -45.55 15.81 -7.27
N HIS A 341 -44.24 15.63 -7.36
CA HIS A 341 -43.63 14.34 -7.62
C HIS A 341 -43.16 13.72 -6.31
N PHE A 342 -43.79 12.60 -5.94
CA PHE A 342 -43.47 11.85 -4.74
C PHE A 342 -42.82 10.53 -5.12
N ARG A 343 -41.55 10.37 -4.74
CA ARG A 343 -40.81 9.13 -4.93
C ARG A 343 -40.35 8.57 -3.59
N ALA A 344 -40.75 7.33 -3.28
CA ALA A 344 -40.40 6.69 -2.01
C ALA A 344 -40.24 5.17 -2.11
N SER A 345 -39.50 4.58 -1.17
CA SER A 345 -39.33 3.14 -0.99
C SER A 345 -39.33 2.81 0.51
N TRP A 346 -39.97 1.71 0.90
CA TRP A 346 -40.07 1.30 2.29
C TRP A 346 -39.06 0.19 2.58
N CYS A 347 -38.09 0.48 3.42
CA CYS A 347 -36.92 -0.33 3.66
C CYS A 347 -36.86 -0.88 5.09
N PHE A 348 -36.33 -2.08 5.19
CA PHE A 348 -36.15 -2.84 6.42
C PHE A 348 -34.69 -3.27 6.53
N GLU A 349 -34.15 -3.22 7.74
CA GLU A 349 -32.74 -3.56 8.01
C GLU A 349 -32.69 -4.68 9.05
N ALA A 350 -31.82 -5.67 8.86
CA ALA A 350 -31.53 -6.69 9.89
C ALA A 350 -30.65 -6.15 11.04
N PHE A 351 -30.15 -4.92 10.86
CA PHE A 351 -29.03 -4.34 11.58
C PHE A 351 -29.35 -3.91 13.03
N LEU A 352 -30.61 -3.64 13.40
CA LEU A 352 -30.90 -2.76 14.54
C LEU A 352 -31.65 -3.28 15.78
N GLU A 353 -32.24 -4.48 15.86
CA GLU A 353 -33.09 -4.75 17.04
C GLU A 353 -33.18 -6.19 17.61
N GLY A 354 -33.05 -6.28 18.96
CA GLY A 354 -33.37 -7.42 19.84
C GLY A 354 -32.27 -7.83 20.85
N PRO A 355 -32.36 -7.46 22.16
CA PRO A 355 -31.35 -7.77 23.18
C PRO A 355 -31.49 -9.15 23.85
N GLN A 356 -32.11 -10.14 23.19
CA GLN A 356 -32.34 -11.46 23.81
C GLN A 356 -31.85 -12.60 22.91
N PHE A 357 -31.85 -12.40 21.59
CA PHE A 357 -31.67 -13.48 20.62
C PHE A 357 -30.63 -13.17 19.52
N ARG A 358 -29.97 -12.01 19.60
CA ARG A 358 -28.99 -11.58 18.59
C ARG A 358 -27.58 -12.00 18.98
N ILE A 359 -26.88 -12.59 18.03
CA ILE A 359 -25.46 -12.89 18.11
C ILE A 359 -24.68 -11.64 17.67
N ASP A 360 -24.01 -11.01 18.63
CA ASP A 360 -23.23 -9.79 18.40
C ASP A 360 -21.75 -10.08 18.10
N TYR A 361 -21.26 -11.23 18.55
CA TYR A 361 -19.87 -11.64 18.44
C TYR A 361 -19.75 -13.11 18.03
N LEU A 362 -18.89 -13.40 17.06
CA LEU A 362 -18.60 -14.74 16.56
C LEU A 362 -17.11 -14.98 16.43
N ASN A 363 -16.70 -16.25 16.54
CA ASN A 363 -15.36 -16.68 16.17
C ASN A 363 -15.33 -16.91 14.67
N VAL A 364 -14.78 -15.96 13.93
CA VAL A 364 -14.72 -16.04 12.46
C VAL A 364 -13.32 -16.42 12.00
N THR A 365 -13.24 -17.09 10.85
CA THR A 365 -12.00 -17.26 10.11
C THR A 365 -12.11 -16.43 8.84
N ALA A 366 -11.42 -15.30 8.83
CA ALA A 366 -11.39 -14.34 7.73
C ALA A 366 -10.09 -14.53 6.94
N ARG A 367 -10.16 -14.61 5.61
CA ARG A 367 -9.01 -14.88 4.72
C ARG A 367 -8.95 -13.91 3.55
N SER A 368 -7.72 -13.64 3.12
CA SER A 368 -7.38 -12.92 1.89
C SER A 368 -6.13 -13.54 1.25
N ASN A 369 -6.00 -13.35 -0.06
CA ASN A 369 -4.87 -13.78 -0.87
C ASN A 369 -4.00 -12.63 -1.39
N HIS A 370 -4.37 -11.37 -1.13
CA HIS A 370 -3.66 -10.17 -1.59
C HIS A 370 -3.57 -9.13 -0.48
N VAL A 371 -2.60 -8.22 -0.61
CA VAL A 371 -2.46 -7.06 0.28
C VAL A 371 -3.57 -6.08 -0.03
N HIS A 372 -4.26 -5.62 1.00
CA HIS A 372 -5.38 -4.71 0.88
C HIS A 372 -4.94 -3.26 0.95
N ARG A 373 -5.85 -2.37 0.55
CA ARG A 373 -5.72 -0.93 0.79
C ARG A 373 -7.04 -0.36 1.30
N GLU A 374 -7.00 0.41 2.39
CA GLU A 374 -8.20 1.10 2.85
C GLU A 374 -8.60 2.21 1.87
N PRO A 375 -9.88 2.27 1.45
CA PRO A 375 -10.34 3.20 0.43
C PRO A 375 -10.29 4.64 0.92
N ARG A 376 -10.11 5.56 -0.02
CA ARG A 376 -10.05 7.00 0.24
C ARG A 376 -11.16 7.73 -0.51
N TYR A 377 -11.61 8.83 0.07
CA TYR A 377 -12.47 9.79 -0.61
C TYR A 377 -11.64 11.02 -1.00
N VAL A 378 -12.01 11.63 -2.12
CA VAL A 378 -11.33 12.81 -2.66
C VAL A 378 -12.36 13.91 -2.87
N TRP A 379 -11.98 15.16 -2.60
CA TRP A 379 -12.84 16.30 -2.93
C TRP A 379 -12.80 16.55 -4.44
N ASP A 380 -13.96 16.46 -5.09
CA ASP A 380 -14.14 16.80 -6.49
C ASP A 380 -14.46 18.30 -6.60
N GLN A 381 -13.51 19.07 -7.15
CA GLN A 381 -13.66 20.52 -7.30
C GLN A 381 -14.68 20.90 -8.38
N GLU A 382 -14.88 20.07 -9.40
CA GLU A 382 -15.79 20.38 -10.51
C GLU A 382 -17.25 20.18 -10.09
N GLN A 383 -17.50 19.11 -9.33
CA GLN A 383 -18.83 18.77 -8.84
C GLN A 383 -19.17 19.46 -7.50
N GLY A 384 -18.17 19.97 -6.78
CA GLY A 384 -18.37 20.49 -5.41
C GLY A 384 -18.77 19.40 -4.41
N LEU A 385 -18.44 18.14 -4.70
CA LEU A 385 -18.88 16.96 -3.95
C LEU A 385 -17.70 16.07 -3.57
N TYR A 386 -17.89 15.21 -2.57
CA TYR A 386 -16.90 14.18 -2.27
C TYR A 386 -17.06 13.00 -3.23
N ASN A 387 -16.00 12.68 -3.97
CA ASN A 387 -15.88 11.44 -4.70
C ASN A 387 -15.63 10.29 -3.71
N THR A 388 -16.62 9.41 -3.59
CA THR A 388 -16.66 8.27 -2.66
C THR A 388 -16.60 6.92 -3.39
N MET A 389 -16.15 6.90 -4.65
CA MET A 389 -16.15 5.70 -5.49
C MET A 389 -15.40 4.51 -4.87
N GLU A 390 -14.20 4.71 -4.34
CA GLU A 390 -13.44 3.61 -3.71
C GLU A 390 -14.17 3.03 -2.48
N VAL A 391 -14.83 3.90 -1.70
CA VAL A 391 -15.61 3.51 -0.52
C VAL A 391 -16.84 2.70 -0.93
N GLN A 392 -17.57 3.18 -1.94
CA GLN A 392 -18.73 2.51 -2.49
C GLN A 392 -18.36 1.13 -3.04
N HIS A 393 -17.24 1.03 -3.76
CA HIS A 393 -16.72 -0.23 -4.28
C HIS A 393 -16.43 -1.24 -3.16
N GLN A 394 -15.78 -0.81 -2.07
CA GLN A 394 -15.54 -1.70 -0.93
C GLN A 394 -16.85 -2.21 -0.29
N LEU A 395 -17.90 -1.39 -0.25
CA LEU A 395 -19.14 -1.67 0.48
C LEU A 395 -20.20 -2.41 -0.34
N TYR A 396 -20.04 -2.53 -1.65
CA TYR A 396 -21.06 -3.08 -2.52
C TYR A 396 -20.49 -4.20 -3.39
N SER A 397 -21.13 -5.37 -3.36
CA SER A 397 -20.96 -6.39 -4.39
C SER A 397 -22.00 -6.15 -5.47
N LEU A 398 -21.57 -5.77 -6.68
CA LEU A 398 -22.42 -5.91 -7.85
C LEU A 398 -22.79 -7.40 -8.04
N PRO A 399 -23.98 -7.72 -8.58
CA PRO A 399 -24.35 -9.07 -8.96
C PRO A 399 -23.33 -9.71 -9.93
N ASP A 400 -22.65 -8.87 -10.72
CA ASP A 400 -21.50 -9.25 -11.56
C ASP A 400 -20.20 -9.32 -10.73
N ASN A 401 -20.07 -10.37 -9.92
CA ASN A 401 -18.83 -11.09 -9.65
C ASN A 401 -17.58 -10.28 -9.24
N ASP A 402 -17.73 -9.08 -8.66
CA ASP A 402 -16.65 -8.42 -7.92
C ASP A 402 -16.46 -9.17 -6.60
N GLY A 403 -15.68 -10.25 -6.69
CA GLY A 403 -15.26 -11.01 -5.52
C GLY A 403 -14.61 -10.11 -4.48
N ALA A 404 -14.56 -10.57 -3.24
CA ALA A 404 -13.94 -9.85 -2.12
C ALA A 404 -12.52 -9.35 -2.42
N GLU A 405 -11.81 -9.99 -3.36
CA GLU A 405 -10.49 -9.56 -3.82
C GLU A 405 -10.49 -8.20 -4.51
N ASN A 406 -11.46 -7.92 -5.37
CA ASN A 406 -11.56 -6.61 -6.02
C ASN A 406 -11.96 -5.52 -5.01
N ARG A 407 -12.72 -5.90 -3.97
CA ARG A 407 -13.28 -4.98 -2.98
C ARG A 407 -12.32 -4.64 -1.83
N ASP A 408 -11.09 -5.15 -1.82
CA ASP A 408 -10.11 -4.96 -0.74
C ASP A 408 -10.69 -5.35 0.66
N ILE A 409 -11.38 -6.50 0.73
CA ILE A 409 -11.96 -7.04 1.98
C ILE A 409 -11.55 -8.50 2.21
N LEU A 410 -11.69 -8.96 3.45
CA LEU A 410 -11.49 -10.38 3.77
C LEU A 410 -12.77 -11.18 3.51
N THR A 411 -12.61 -12.45 3.17
CA THR A 411 -13.73 -13.40 3.01
C THR A 411 -13.89 -14.25 4.26
N ILE A 412 -15.13 -14.50 4.66
CA ILE A 412 -15.47 -15.53 5.65
C ILE A 412 -16.06 -16.73 4.90
N GLY A 413 -15.48 -17.91 5.12
CA GLY A 413 -15.91 -19.13 4.42
C GLY A 413 -17.35 -19.53 4.77
N ALA A 414 -18.14 -19.92 3.77
CA ALA A 414 -19.55 -20.30 3.96
C ALA A 414 -19.74 -21.47 4.92
N ASN A 415 -18.88 -22.49 4.80
CA ASN A 415 -18.93 -23.65 5.69
C ASN A 415 -18.60 -23.27 7.14
N ASP A 416 -17.62 -22.40 7.34
CA ASP A 416 -17.22 -21.92 8.66
C ASP A 416 -18.35 -21.10 9.29
N MET A 417 -18.95 -20.17 8.54
CA MET A 417 -20.07 -19.36 9.02
C MET A 417 -21.28 -20.23 9.38
N LYS A 418 -21.71 -21.13 8.48
CA LYS A 418 -22.85 -22.03 8.73
C LYS A 418 -22.60 -22.94 9.93
N ALA A 419 -21.39 -23.47 10.09
CA ALA A 419 -21.03 -24.29 11.24
C ALA A 419 -21.08 -23.51 12.57
N GLN A 420 -20.56 -22.28 12.59
CA GLN A 420 -20.63 -21.41 13.77
C GLN A 420 -22.08 -21.09 14.17
N LEU A 421 -22.93 -20.73 13.21
CA LEU A 421 -24.34 -20.43 13.49
C LEU A 421 -25.12 -21.66 13.94
N ALA A 422 -24.89 -22.81 13.29
CA ALA A 422 -25.54 -24.07 13.65
C ALA A 422 -25.16 -24.55 15.07
N ASP A 423 -23.94 -24.27 15.54
CA ASP A 423 -23.54 -24.59 16.92
C ASP A 423 -24.31 -23.76 17.96
N LEU A 424 -24.84 -22.60 17.59
CA LEU A 424 -25.54 -21.68 18.50
C LEU A 424 -27.05 -21.86 18.51
N THR A 425 -27.62 -22.44 17.46
CA THR A 425 -29.08 -22.59 17.32
C THR A 425 -29.68 -23.38 18.48
N GLY A 426 -30.69 -22.79 19.15
CA GLY A 426 -31.39 -23.39 20.28
C GLY A 426 -30.61 -23.42 21.60
N LYS A 427 -29.41 -22.85 21.66
CA LYS A 427 -28.61 -22.72 22.89
C LYS A 427 -28.75 -21.31 23.48
N PRO A 428 -28.75 -21.14 24.82
CA PRO A 428 -28.72 -19.81 25.42
C PRO A 428 -27.41 -19.10 25.06
N LEU A 429 -27.50 -17.81 24.71
CA LEU A 429 -26.33 -16.98 24.45
C LEU A 429 -25.64 -16.62 25.77
N ASP A 430 -24.33 -16.82 25.84
CA ASP A 430 -23.50 -16.28 26.92
C ASP A 430 -23.31 -14.76 26.72
N LEU A 431 -23.07 -14.04 27.82
CA LEU A 431 -22.74 -12.62 27.85
C LEU A 431 -21.65 -12.29 26.80
N ARG A 432 -20.59 -13.11 26.67
CA ARG A 432 -19.54 -12.89 25.65
C ARG A 432 -20.06 -12.77 24.20
N ARG A 433 -21.18 -13.42 23.88
CA ARG A 433 -21.81 -13.43 22.55
C ARG A 433 -22.95 -12.43 22.43
N HIS A 434 -23.41 -11.91 23.58
CA HIS A 434 -24.53 -11.01 23.72
C HIS A 434 -24.23 -9.97 24.82
N VAL A 435 -23.46 -8.94 24.46
CA VAL A 435 -23.12 -7.80 25.32
C VAL A 435 -23.58 -6.50 24.65
N ASP A 436 -24.01 -5.57 25.51
CA ASP A 436 -24.53 -4.21 25.37
C ASP A 436 -23.89 -3.26 24.31
N LEU A 437 -22.98 -3.70 23.44
CA LEU A 437 -22.58 -2.93 22.25
C LEU A 437 -23.71 -2.83 21.22
N ALA A 438 -24.70 -3.73 21.26
CA ALA A 438 -25.97 -3.53 20.56
C ALA A 438 -26.65 -2.24 21.03
N ASN A 439 -26.64 -1.95 22.33
CA ASN A 439 -27.13 -0.68 22.89
C ASN A 439 -26.18 0.49 22.61
N LEU A 440 -24.86 0.27 22.50
CA LEU A 440 -23.95 1.31 21.99
C LEU A 440 -24.30 1.69 20.55
N LEU A 441 -24.30 0.74 19.61
CA LEU A 441 -24.64 1.01 18.22
C LEU A 441 -26.06 1.57 18.12
N LYS A 442 -27.05 0.97 18.79
CA LYS A 442 -28.43 1.50 18.82
C LYS A 442 -28.44 2.94 19.30
N GLY A 443 -27.92 3.24 20.48
CA GLY A 443 -27.92 4.59 21.06
C GLY A 443 -27.12 5.63 20.24
N LYS A 444 -26.08 5.20 19.51
CA LYS A 444 -25.27 6.06 18.63
C LYS A 444 -25.82 6.22 17.22
N LEU A 445 -26.72 5.33 16.79
CA LEU A 445 -27.28 5.26 15.43
C LEU A 445 -28.80 5.53 15.38
N THR A 446 -29.43 5.77 16.52
CA THR A 446 -30.82 6.26 16.63
C THR A 446 -30.86 7.77 16.71
N THR A 447 -31.56 8.42 15.78
CA THR A 447 -31.89 9.85 15.84
C THR A 447 -33.02 10.14 16.83
N THR A 448 -32.99 11.33 17.45
CA THR A 448 -34.13 11.88 18.20
C THR A 448 -35.07 12.72 17.31
N ALA A 449 -34.64 13.08 16.10
CA ALA A 449 -35.35 13.97 15.18
C ALA A 449 -36.38 13.24 14.29
N GLY A 450 -36.57 11.92 14.44
CA GLY A 450 -37.54 11.13 13.68
C GLY A 450 -37.22 10.94 12.19
N ALA A 451 -36.36 11.78 11.62
CA ALA A 451 -35.86 11.67 10.25
C ALA A 451 -34.44 12.23 10.12
N ILE A 452 -33.75 11.83 9.05
CA ILE A 452 -32.37 12.22 8.73
C ILE A 452 -32.34 12.83 7.33
N ALA A 453 -31.78 14.04 7.24
CA ALA A 453 -31.56 14.71 5.97
C ALA A 453 -30.30 14.18 5.29
N LEU A 454 -30.38 13.84 4.01
CA LEU A 454 -29.21 13.52 3.18
C LEU A 454 -29.06 14.61 2.13
N SER A 455 -28.17 15.56 2.44
CA SER A 455 -27.83 16.67 1.55
C SER A 455 -26.31 16.80 1.49
N PRO A 456 -25.68 16.40 0.37
CA PRO A 456 -24.24 16.52 0.19
C PRO A 456 -23.71 17.96 0.26
N LEU A 457 -24.57 18.95 -0.03
CA LEU A 457 -24.19 20.35 -0.21
C LEU A 457 -24.82 21.31 0.82
N ALA A 458 -25.68 20.81 1.72
CA ALA A 458 -26.27 21.67 2.76
C ALA A 458 -25.25 22.08 3.83
N ALA A 459 -25.39 23.32 4.32
CA ALA A 459 -24.68 23.77 5.50
C ALA A 459 -25.19 23.03 6.76
N PRO A 460 -24.33 22.67 7.71
CA PRO A 460 -24.72 21.88 8.89
C PRO A 460 -25.54 22.66 9.95
N ASP A 461 -25.73 23.97 9.78
CA ASP A 461 -26.33 24.87 10.79
C ASP A 461 -27.76 25.29 10.46
N VAL A 462 -28.59 24.37 9.96
CA VAL A 462 -30.01 24.63 9.75
C VAL A 462 -30.78 24.21 10.99
N SER A 463 -31.41 25.19 11.65
CA SER A 463 -32.08 25.01 12.93
C SER A 463 -33.19 23.96 12.85
N GLY A 464 -33.15 22.97 13.75
CA GLY A 464 -34.26 22.03 13.97
C GLY A 464 -34.09 20.65 13.34
N LEU A 465 -32.98 20.37 12.64
CA LEU A 465 -32.77 19.11 11.90
C LEU A 465 -31.38 18.51 12.04
N GLU A 466 -31.30 17.18 11.90
CA GLU A 466 -30.04 16.46 11.82
C GLU A 466 -29.68 16.16 10.37
N ILE A 467 -28.70 16.90 9.85
CA ILE A 467 -28.17 16.74 8.50
C ILE A 467 -27.00 15.78 8.53
N SER A 468 -27.10 14.70 7.76
CA SER A 468 -26.00 13.74 7.63
C SER A 468 -24.78 14.40 7.00
N ASP A 469 -23.58 14.05 7.49
CA ASP A 469 -22.31 14.57 6.97
C ASP A 469 -22.23 14.42 5.44
N ALA A 470 -21.59 15.40 4.79
CA ALA A 470 -21.50 15.49 3.33
C ALA A 470 -20.90 14.23 2.68
N ILE A 471 -19.98 13.52 3.33
CA ILE A 471 -19.39 12.27 2.80
C ILE A 471 -20.42 11.15 2.81
N LEU A 472 -21.13 10.98 3.93
CA LEU A 472 -22.19 9.97 4.07
C LEU A 472 -23.34 10.25 3.10
N SER A 473 -23.74 11.51 2.97
CA SER A 473 -24.75 11.97 2.02
C SER A 473 -24.31 11.75 0.56
N SER A 474 -23.05 12.06 0.23
CA SER A 474 -22.49 11.85 -1.12
C SER A 474 -22.44 10.36 -1.48
N MET A 475 -21.99 9.52 -0.54
CA MET A 475 -21.94 8.06 -0.72
C MET A 475 -23.34 7.48 -0.95
N PHE A 476 -24.33 7.88 -0.13
CA PHE A 476 -25.71 7.43 -0.30
C PHE A 476 -26.29 7.86 -1.64
N HIS A 477 -26.15 9.15 -1.98
CA HIS A 477 -26.64 9.72 -3.22
C HIS A 477 -26.04 9.03 -4.45
N ARG A 478 -24.72 8.84 -4.46
CA ARG A 478 -24.00 8.16 -5.53
C ARG A 478 -24.40 6.69 -5.67
N THR A 479 -24.57 5.99 -4.54
CA THR A 479 -25.01 4.59 -4.56
C THR A 479 -26.39 4.45 -5.21
N ILE A 480 -27.33 5.34 -4.92
CA ILE A 480 -28.63 5.34 -5.62
C ILE A 480 -28.48 5.68 -7.10
N GLN A 481 -27.62 6.64 -7.47
CA GLN A 481 -27.40 7.00 -8.88
C GLN A 481 -26.83 5.84 -9.70
N ASP A 482 -25.86 5.12 -9.15
CA ASP A 482 -25.16 4.05 -9.88
C ASP A 482 -25.98 2.74 -9.90
N THR A 483 -26.68 2.40 -8.81
CA THR A 483 -27.38 1.11 -8.68
C THR A 483 -28.89 1.20 -8.91
N GLY A 484 -29.50 2.40 -8.78
CA GLY A 484 -30.95 2.55 -8.72
C GLY A 484 -31.60 1.94 -7.46
N SER A 485 -30.82 1.37 -6.54
CA SER A 485 -31.29 0.55 -5.41
C SER A 485 -31.19 1.30 -4.07
N PRO A 486 -32.33 1.55 -3.38
CA PRO A 486 -32.30 2.11 -2.04
C PRO A 486 -31.74 1.13 -1.00
N ALA A 487 -31.83 -0.18 -1.26
CA ALA A 487 -31.37 -1.22 -0.35
C ALA A 487 -29.83 -1.23 -0.24
N HIS A 488 -29.13 -1.13 -1.37
CA HIS A 488 -27.67 -1.03 -1.38
C HIS A 488 -27.17 0.29 -0.79
N ALA A 489 -27.86 1.40 -1.05
CA ALA A 489 -27.52 2.70 -0.48
C ALA A 489 -27.63 2.69 1.06
N LEU A 490 -28.71 2.14 1.61
CA LEU A 490 -28.89 1.98 3.06
C LEU A 490 -27.87 1.01 3.65
N GLN A 491 -27.64 -0.14 3.02
CA GLN A 491 -26.65 -1.13 3.48
C GLN A 491 -25.24 -0.50 3.58
N ALA A 492 -24.81 0.24 2.55
CA ALA A 492 -23.53 0.94 2.57
C ALA A 492 -23.47 2.02 3.66
N TRP A 493 -24.52 2.85 3.74
CA TRP A 493 -24.62 3.92 4.73
C TRP A 493 -24.59 3.42 6.17
N ARG A 494 -25.38 2.39 6.51
CA ARG A 494 -25.36 1.78 7.84
C ARG A 494 -24.06 1.09 8.17
N THR A 495 -23.46 0.39 7.21
CA THR A 495 -22.17 -0.28 7.45
C THR A 495 -21.09 0.72 7.80
N THR A 496 -21.02 1.84 7.08
CA THR A 496 -20.06 2.92 7.38
C THR A 496 -20.30 3.50 8.76
N LEU A 497 -21.55 3.79 9.12
CA LEU A 497 -21.89 4.27 10.45
C LEU A 497 -21.49 3.28 11.56
N ALA A 498 -21.73 1.98 11.34
CA ALA A 498 -21.35 0.93 12.28
C ALA A 498 -19.83 0.87 12.49
N ARG A 499 -19.05 1.00 11.41
CA ARG A 499 -17.59 1.05 11.43
C ARG A 499 -17.08 2.26 12.20
N MET A 500 -17.63 3.44 11.92
CA MET A 500 -17.26 4.67 12.65
C MET A 500 -17.43 4.49 14.17
N VAL A 501 -18.56 3.96 14.61
CA VAL A 501 -18.78 3.70 16.04
C VAL A 501 -17.80 2.62 16.54
N TYR A 502 -17.64 1.51 15.83
CA TYR A 502 -16.77 0.41 16.27
C TYR A 502 -15.32 0.87 16.46
N TYR A 503 -14.74 1.56 15.47
CA TYR A 503 -13.33 1.96 15.49
C TYR A 503 -13.06 3.20 16.34
N ASP A 504 -14.04 4.08 16.58
CA ASP A 504 -13.90 5.14 17.58
C ASP A 504 -13.76 4.56 19.00
N TYR A 505 -14.45 3.44 19.28
CA TYR A 505 -14.47 2.81 20.59
C TYR A 505 -13.50 1.64 20.73
N ILE A 506 -12.73 1.29 19.70
CA ILE A 506 -11.82 0.13 19.73
C ILE A 506 -10.77 0.20 20.85
N GLY A 507 -10.35 1.42 21.22
CA GLY A 507 -9.43 1.64 22.34
C GLY A 507 -10.02 1.33 23.73
N THR A 508 -11.34 1.17 23.82
CA THR A 508 -12.04 0.76 25.05
C THR A 508 -12.19 -0.75 25.17
N PHE A 509 -11.85 -1.49 24.12
CA PHE A 509 -11.98 -2.94 24.14
C PHE A 509 -10.88 -3.56 24.99
N THR A 510 -11.27 -4.58 25.75
CA THR A 510 -10.38 -5.33 26.61
C THR A 510 -10.29 -6.76 26.11
N ALA A 511 -9.11 -7.35 26.18
CA ALA A 511 -9.00 -8.80 26.00
C ALA A 511 -9.69 -9.47 27.19
N GLY A 512 -10.64 -10.37 26.92
CA GLY A 512 -11.04 -11.35 27.92
C GLY A 512 -9.76 -12.07 28.36
N ASN A 513 -9.56 -12.30 29.65
CA ASN A 513 -8.26 -12.71 30.24
C ASN A 513 -7.57 -13.94 29.60
N GLU A 514 -8.21 -14.64 28.65
CA GLU A 514 -7.70 -15.81 27.93
C GLU A 514 -8.00 -15.79 26.41
N ASP A 515 -8.63 -14.75 25.88
CA ASP A 515 -9.06 -14.74 24.48
C ASP A 515 -7.90 -14.33 23.56
N VAL A 516 -7.47 -15.27 22.71
CA VAL A 516 -6.42 -15.08 21.70
C VAL A 516 -6.99 -15.18 20.29
N ALA A 517 -6.43 -14.40 19.37
CA ALA A 517 -6.69 -14.50 17.94
C ALA A 517 -5.43 -14.97 17.23
N MET A 518 -5.58 -15.88 16.27
CA MET A 518 -4.51 -16.27 15.37
C MET A 518 -4.53 -15.33 14.17
N VAL A 519 -3.41 -14.66 13.91
CA VAL A 519 -3.26 -13.69 12.85
C VAL A 519 -2.09 -14.09 11.96
N THR A 520 -2.31 -14.09 10.66
CA THR A 520 -1.27 -14.23 9.63
C THR A 520 -1.24 -12.95 8.82
N LYS A 521 -0.06 -12.36 8.65
CA LYS A 521 0.15 -11.10 7.91
C LYS A 521 1.02 -11.33 6.70
N PHE A 522 0.79 -10.52 5.67
CA PHE A 522 1.74 -10.29 4.62
C PHE A 522 2.97 -9.55 5.18
N ARG A 523 4.15 -9.89 4.68
CA ARG A 523 5.40 -9.23 5.03
C ARG A 523 6.21 -8.97 3.78
N GLU A 524 6.66 -7.73 3.64
CA GLU A 524 7.61 -7.37 2.60
C GLU A 524 9.01 -7.91 2.95
N VAL A 525 9.57 -8.69 2.04
CA VAL A 525 10.92 -9.23 2.15
C VAL A 525 11.68 -9.01 0.85
N LEU A 526 13.00 -8.86 0.95
CA LEU A 526 13.89 -8.85 -0.21
C LEU A 526 14.12 -10.31 -0.64
N ALA A 527 13.57 -10.69 -1.79
CA ALA A 527 13.78 -12.01 -2.38
C ALA A 527 14.50 -11.91 -3.72
N PRO A 528 15.28 -12.93 -4.11
CA PRO A 528 15.92 -12.98 -5.41
C PRO A 528 14.87 -13.16 -6.50
N HIS A 529 14.64 -12.12 -7.29
CA HIS A 529 13.68 -12.12 -8.40
C HIS A 529 14.39 -12.19 -9.75
N ALA A 530 15.49 -11.47 -9.91
CA ALA A 530 16.32 -11.53 -11.11
C ALA A 530 17.54 -12.45 -10.92
N ARG A 531 18.18 -12.81 -12.03
CA ARG A 531 19.44 -13.59 -12.06
C ARG A 531 20.54 -12.88 -12.84
N LYS A 532 20.32 -11.61 -13.20
CA LYS A 532 21.21 -10.86 -14.11
C LYS A 532 22.52 -10.52 -13.40
N GLY A 533 22.44 -10.08 -12.15
CA GLY A 533 23.58 -9.80 -11.29
C GLY A 533 24.43 -11.04 -11.03
N TYR A 534 23.78 -12.17 -10.74
CA TYR A 534 24.43 -13.47 -10.57
C TYR A 534 25.24 -13.86 -11.80
N TRP A 535 24.63 -13.86 -12.99
CA TRP A 535 25.34 -14.20 -14.23
C TRP A 535 26.46 -13.20 -14.56
N ALA A 536 26.28 -11.91 -14.24
CA ALA A 536 27.34 -10.92 -14.38
C ALA A 536 28.55 -11.23 -13.48
N VAL A 537 28.33 -11.62 -12.22
CA VAL A 537 29.42 -12.02 -11.31
C VAL A 537 30.11 -13.31 -11.79
N VAL A 538 29.34 -14.30 -12.24
CA VAL A 538 29.90 -15.54 -12.82
C VAL A 538 30.76 -15.23 -14.05
N ALA A 539 30.31 -14.33 -14.93
CA ALA A 539 31.08 -13.90 -16.09
C ALA A 539 32.40 -13.22 -15.71
N ILE A 540 32.40 -12.37 -14.67
CA ILE A 540 33.62 -11.74 -14.14
C ILE A 540 34.62 -12.79 -13.63
N ILE A 541 34.14 -13.80 -12.89
CA ILE A 541 34.98 -14.88 -12.36
C ILE A 541 35.60 -15.70 -13.51
N ILE A 542 34.77 -16.10 -14.49
CA ILE A 542 35.23 -16.87 -15.66
C ILE A 542 36.25 -16.06 -16.46
N ALA A 543 35.96 -14.77 -16.73
CA ALA A 543 36.88 -13.90 -17.45
C ALA A 543 38.22 -13.76 -16.73
N ASN A 544 38.22 -13.59 -15.40
CA ASN A 544 39.44 -13.50 -14.60
C ASN A 544 40.25 -14.81 -14.63
N ALA A 545 39.58 -15.96 -14.54
CA ALA A 545 40.24 -17.28 -14.61
C ALA A 545 40.83 -17.57 -15.99
N LEU A 546 40.09 -17.24 -17.08
CA LEU A 546 40.58 -17.38 -18.45
C LEU A 546 41.78 -16.46 -18.71
N LEU A 547 41.73 -15.22 -18.22
CA LEU A 547 42.84 -14.28 -18.34
C LEU A 547 44.10 -14.78 -17.63
N PHE A 548 43.94 -15.28 -16.40
CA PHE A 548 45.03 -15.91 -15.66
C PHE A 548 45.63 -17.09 -16.42
N LEU A 549 44.80 -17.96 -17.01
CA LEU A 549 45.26 -19.10 -17.81
C LEU A 549 46.04 -18.65 -19.05
N VAL A 550 45.52 -17.69 -19.81
CA VAL A 550 46.18 -17.15 -21.01
C VAL A 550 47.55 -16.55 -20.66
N VAL A 551 47.61 -15.71 -19.62
CA VAL A 551 48.87 -15.08 -19.20
C VAL A 551 49.85 -16.13 -18.67
N THR A 552 49.37 -17.14 -17.94
CA THR A 552 50.20 -18.26 -17.47
C THR A 552 50.79 -19.05 -18.64
N CYS A 553 50.00 -19.36 -19.69
CA CYS A 553 50.48 -20.03 -20.89
C CYS A 553 51.54 -19.20 -21.64
N LEU A 554 51.36 -17.87 -21.71
CA LEU A 554 52.36 -16.98 -22.29
C LEU A 554 53.64 -16.93 -21.45
N PHE A 555 53.49 -16.90 -20.13
CA PHE A 555 54.57 -16.89 -19.16
C PHE A 555 55.37 -18.20 -19.18
N TYR A 556 54.72 -19.36 -19.39
CA TYR A 556 55.41 -20.66 -19.48
C TYR A 556 56.46 -20.73 -20.60
N ARG A 557 56.38 -19.81 -21.58
CA ARG A 557 57.36 -19.69 -22.67
C ARG A 557 58.53 -18.76 -22.32
N THR A 558 58.62 -18.27 -21.09
CA THR A 558 59.76 -17.53 -20.54
C THR A 558 60.67 -18.49 -19.79
N GLN A 559 61.98 -18.32 -19.92
CA GLN A 559 62.99 -19.23 -19.36
C GLN A 559 63.84 -18.58 -18.28
N ALA A 560 63.91 -17.25 -18.26
CA ALA A 560 64.88 -16.52 -17.45
C ALA A 560 64.23 -15.56 -16.45
N SER A 561 62.92 -15.60 -16.23
CA SER A 561 62.20 -14.74 -15.26
C SER A 561 61.40 -15.59 -14.28
N PHE A 562 61.67 -15.46 -12.98
CA PHE A 562 60.90 -16.09 -11.92
C PHE A 562 60.06 -15.05 -11.18
N PRO A 563 58.71 -15.09 -11.27
CA PRO A 563 57.85 -14.24 -10.47
C PRO A 563 58.04 -14.57 -8.99
N ASP A 564 57.88 -13.57 -8.13
CA ASP A 564 57.98 -13.71 -6.68
C ASP A 564 59.38 -14.02 -6.10
N ASN A 565 60.46 -13.85 -6.89
CA ASN A 565 61.84 -14.02 -6.40
C ASN A 565 62.62 -12.69 -6.38
N ALA A 566 62.72 -12.09 -5.19
CA ALA A 566 63.41 -10.81 -4.96
C ALA A 566 64.91 -10.89 -5.27
N TRP A 567 65.60 -11.95 -4.82
CA TRP A 567 67.03 -12.11 -5.03
C TRP A 567 67.40 -12.28 -6.50
N HIS A 568 66.57 -13.03 -7.23
CA HIS A 568 66.73 -13.19 -8.67
C HIS A 568 66.55 -11.85 -9.41
N THR A 569 65.55 -11.06 -9.02
CA THR A 569 65.31 -9.72 -9.58
C THR A 569 66.49 -8.77 -9.34
N ILE A 570 67.02 -8.75 -8.12
CA ILE A 570 68.16 -7.91 -7.76
C ILE A 570 69.42 -8.37 -8.51
N ALA A 571 69.70 -9.68 -8.53
CA ALA A 571 70.87 -10.23 -9.22
C ALA A 571 70.87 -9.92 -10.72
N GLN A 572 69.71 -9.98 -11.37
CA GLN A 572 69.55 -9.64 -12.80
C GLN A 572 69.86 -8.18 -13.12
N VAL A 573 69.41 -7.29 -12.24
CA VAL A 573 69.58 -5.84 -12.39
C VAL A 573 71.01 -5.41 -12.00
N SER A 574 71.59 -6.00 -10.96
CA SER A 574 72.97 -5.70 -10.53
C SER A 574 74.04 -6.34 -11.42
N GLY A 575 73.73 -7.47 -12.06
CA GLY A 575 74.67 -8.23 -12.89
C GLY A 575 74.88 -7.66 -14.30
N SER A 576 74.02 -6.75 -14.76
CA SER A 576 74.17 -6.12 -16.07
C SER A 576 75.25 -5.06 -16.06
N ALA A 577 76.26 -5.18 -16.94
CA ALA A 577 77.35 -4.21 -17.04
C ALA A 577 76.86 -2.78 -17.32
N GLU A 578 75.77 -2.64 -18.06
CA GLU A 578 75.21 -1.35 -18.50
C GLU A 578 74.36 -0.63 -17.42
N LEU A 579 73.57 -1.36 -16.62
CA LEU A 579 72.87 -0.74 -15.48
C LEU A 579 73.74 -0.66 -14.22
N ARG A 580 74.84 -1.42 -14.12
CA ARG A 580 75.73 -1.37 -12.96
C ARG A 580 76.27 0.03 -12.72
N ASP A 581 76.67 0.72 -13.79
CA ASP A 581 77.15 2.09 -13.70
C ASP A 581 76.03 3.06 -13.30
N VAL A 582 74.84 2.91 -13.88
CA VAL A 582 73.65 3.71 -13.53
C VAL A 582 73.27 3.52 -12.05
N LEU A 583 73.23 2.27 -11.57
CA LEU A 583 72.95 1.92 -10.18
C LEU A 583 74.04 2.37 -9.21
N TRP A 584 75.28 2.49 -9.67
CA TRP A 584 76.39 3.01 -8.89
C TRP A 584 76.28 4.53 -8.71
N PHE A 585 76.01 5.26 -9.79
CA PHE A 585 75.83 6.71 -9.74
C PHE A 585 74.51 7.14 -9.08
N SER A 586 73.46 6.32 -9.16
CA SER A 586 72.14 6.64 -8.61
C SER A 586 72.02 6.47 -7.09
N ARG A 587 73.06 5.98 -6.39
CA ARG A 587 73.04 5.77 -4.92
C ARG A 587 72.81 7.05 -4.12
N LEU A 588 73.12 8.21 -4.72
CA LEU A 588 73.05 9.53 -4.07
C LEU A 588 72.23 10.55 -4.90
N ALA A 589 71.56 10.12 -5.97
CA ALA A 589 70.87 11.00 -6.91
C ALA A 589 69.36 11.09 -6.61
N THR A 590 68.75 12.25 -6.87
CA THR A 590 67.30 12.44 -6.85
C THR A 590 66.66 11.92 -8.15
N ASP A 591 65.39 11.47 -8.07
CA ASP A 591 64.65 10.86 -9.21
C ASP A 591 64.65 11.73 -10.48
N ASP A 592 64.58 13.06 -10.34
CA ASP A 592 64.65 13.99 -11.49
C ASP A 592 66.00 13.93 -12.21
N SER A 593 67.10 13.81 -11.46
CA SER A 593 68.47 13.75 -11.99
C SER A 593 68.71 12.47 -12.79
N ILE A 594 68.09 11.36 -12.37
CA ILE A 594 68.17 10.06 -13.04
C ILE A 594 67.52 10.13 -14.43
N SER A 595 66.42 10.90 -14.59
CA SER A 595 65.72 11.03 -15.87
C SER A 595 66.57 11.65 -16.99
N TYR A 596 67.50 12.56 -16.65
CA TYR A 596 68.44 13.18 -17.58
C TYR A 596 69.54 12.20 -18.01
N TRP A 597 70.15 11.51 -17.04
CA TRP A 597 71.22 10.52 -17.30
C TRP A 597 70.72 9.35 -18.14
N VAL A 598 69.49 8.89 -17.89
CA VAL A 598 68.82 7.83 -18.66
C VAL A 598 68.60 8.22 -20.13
N ARG A 599 68.48 9.52 -20.44
CA ARG A 599 68.38 10.06 -21.80
C ARG A 599 69.75 10.31 -22.46
N GLY A 600 70.84 9.99 -21.77
CA GLY A 600 72.21 10.22 -22.25
C GLY A 600 72.62 11.69 -22.22
N VAL A 601 71.99 12.49 -21.34
CA VAL A 601 72.28 13.91 -21.16
C VAL A 601 72.77 14.13 -19.73
N ASP A 602 73.88 14.84 -19.57
CA ASP A 602 74.38 15.19 -18.24
C ASP A 602 73.39 16.11 -17.52
N ALA A 603 73.04 15.77 -16.29
CA ALA A 603 72.21 16.64 -15.45
C ALA A 603 72.91 18.01 -15.30
N PRO A 604 72.18 19.13 -15.41
CA PRO A 604 72.79 20.46 -15.33
C PRO A 604 73.56 20.60 -14.01
N GLN A 605 74.84 20.96 -14.11
CA GLN A 605 75.69 21.19 -12.93
C GLN A 605 75.13 22.36 -12.12
N GLY A 606 74.77 22.10 -10.86
CA GLY A 606 74.27 23.12 -9.94
C GLY A 606 72.88 22.87 -9.32
N ALA A 607 72.24 21.72 -9.53
CA ALA A 607 70.91 21.44 -9.00
C ALA A 607 70.80 21.37 -7.44
N VAL A 608 71.92 21.43 -6.72
CA VAL A 608 71.93 21.41 -5.25
C VAL A 608 71.80 22.82 -4.63
N GLU A 609 71.93 23.90 -5.41
CA GLU A 609 72.04 25.24 -4.83
C GLU A 609 71.08 26.27 -5.44
N THR A 610 69.80 25.93 -5.63
CA THR A 610 68.73 26.97 -5.67
C THR A 610 67.32 26.38 -5.40
N ILE A 611 67.09 25.84 -4.21
CA ILE A 611 65.72 25.56 -3.71
C ILE A 611 65.29 26.66 -2.73
N ILE A 612 65.49 27.94 -3.08
CA ILE A 612 64.75 29.06 -2.51
C ILE A 612 64.71 30.13 -3.61
N ILE A 613 63.63 30.15 -4.39
CA ILE A 613 63.09 31.22 -5.27
C ILE A 613 62.49 30.49 -6.48
N THR A 614 61.21 30.12 -6.33
CA THR A 614 60.18 29.89 -7.37
C THR A 614 59.01 29.06 -6.81
N ALA A 615 58.80 29.06 -5.49
CA ALA A 615 57.49 28.75 -4.90
C ALA A 615 56.42 29.84 -5.16
N LYS A 616 56.75 30.88 -5.96
CA LYS A 616 55.85 32.02 -6.22
C LYS A 616 55.19 32.02 -7.61
N ASP A 617 55.63 31.17 -8.55
CA ASP A 617 55.09 31.15 -9.92
C ASP A 617 54.22 29.92 -10.25
N ALA A 618 54.18 28.91 -9.38
CA ALA A 618 53.36 27.71 -9.57
C ALA A 618 51.84 27.91 -9.34
N ALA A 619 51.42 29.07 -8.81
CA ALA A 619 50.01 29.38 -8.59
C ALA A 619 49.28 29.95 -9.83
N SER A 620 49.99 30.24 -10.94
CA SER A 620 49.42 30.93 -12.10
C SER A 620 49.12 30.03 -13.32
N CYS A 621 49.45 28.73 -13.28
CA CYS A 621 49.33 27.86 -14.46
C CYS A 621 48.33 26.70 -14.32
N ILE A 622 47.23 26.90 -13.57
CA ILE A 622 46.16 25.90 -13.45
C ILE A 622 45.06 26.07 -14.52
N SER A 623 45.02 27.17 -15.30
CA SER A 623 43.91 27.40 -16.25
C SER A 623 44.25 27.39 -17.75
N LYS A 624 45.49 27.12 -18.18
CA LYS A 624 45.87 27.30 -19.60
C LYS A 624 46.57 26.16 -20.34
N THR A 625 46.55 24.92 -19.84
CA THR A 625 47.26 23.81 -20.53
C THR A 625 46.44 22.54 -20.67
N LEU A 626 45.14 22.67 -20.95
CA LEU A 626 44.27 21.54 -21.32
C LEU A 626 44.19 21.30 -22.85
N LYS A 627 45.10 21.89 -23.64
CA LYS A 627 45.14 21.70 -25.12
C LYS A 627 46.51 21.44 -25.74
N SER A 628 47.58 21.20 -24.97
CA SER A 628 48.90 20.86 -25.55
C SER A 628 49.55 19.58 -25.03
N CYS A 629 48.80 18.70 -24.34
CA CYS A 629 49.31 17.38 -23.94
C CYS A 629 49.15 16.32 -25.05
N ILE A 630 49.49 16.66 -26.29
CA ILE A 630 49.96 15.68 -27.27
C ILE A 630 51.46 15.94 -27.39
N PRO A 631 52.33 15.14 -26.76
CA PRO A 631 53.74 15.24 -27.05
C PRO A 631 53.97 14.67 -28.46
N SER A 632 54.11 15.58 -29.43
CA SER A 632 54.84 15.28 -30.66
C SER A 632 56.29 14.96 -30.27
N LYS A 633 56.59 13.70 -29.99
CA LYS A 633 57.96 13.21 -29.84
C LYS A 633 58.44 12.63 -31.16
N ARG A 634 59.37 13.35 -31.81
CA ARG A 634 60.46 12.69 -32.54
C ARG A 634 61.23 11.88 -31.49
N ALA A 635 60.95 10.58 -31.39
CA ALA A 635 61.65 9.70 -30.48
C ALA A 635 63.09 9.53 -30.97
N THR A 636 64.06 10.05 -30.21
CA THR A 636 65.41 9.50 -30.22
C THR A 636 65.32 8.01 -29.86
N PRO A 637 66.07 7.11 -30.52
CA PRO A 637 65.98 5.68 -30.26
C PRO A 637 66.36 5.39 -28.81
N GLN A 638 65.36 5.20 -27.95
CA GLN A 638 65.57 4.94 -26.54
C GLN A 638 66.09 3.50 -26.38
N LYS A 639 67.20 3.35 -25.66
CA LYS A 639 67.82 2.04 -25.43
C LYS A 639 66.82 1.14 -24.67
N ARG A 640 66.38 0.05 -25.31
CA ARG A 640 65.53 -0.98 -24.67
C ARG A 640 66.40 -2.06 -24.08
N TYR A 641 65.99 -2.58 -22.92
CA TYR A 641 66.71 -3.63 -22.21
C TYR A 641 65.84 -4.88 -22.12
N VAL A 642 66.44 -6.04 -22.34
CA VAL A 642 65.78 -7.35 -22.33
C VAL A 642 66.58 -8.30 -21.44
N VAL A 643 65.91 -9.18 -20.70
CA VAL A 643 66.61 -10.26 -19.97
C VAL A 643 66.96 -11.40 -20.92
N ARG A 644 68.25 -11.71 -21.06
CA ARG A 644 68.76 -12.89 -21.78
C ARG A 644 69.81 -13.62 -20.94
N GLY A 645 69.72 -14.94 -20.85
CA GLY A 645 70.68 -15.75 -20.07
C GLY A 645 70.72 -15.41 -18.58
N GLY A 646 69.64 -14.85 -18.02
CA GLY A 646 69.56 -14.48 -16.61
C GLY A 646 70.22 -13.15 -16.23
N ILE A 647 70.54 -12.27 -17.20
CA ILE A 647 71.06 -10.92 -16.96
C ILE A 647 70.31 -9.93 -17.87
N VAL A 648 70.13 -8.68 -17.43
CA VAL A 648 69.56 -7.60 -18.26
C VAL A 648 70.59 -7.12 -19.29
N VAL A 649 70.24 -7.10 -20.58
CA VAL A 649 71.15 -6.70 -21.67
C VAL A 649 70.46 -5.70 -22.60
N GLN A 650 71.19 -4.72 -23.11
CA GLN A 650 70.67 -3.80 -24.12
C GLN A 650 70.25 -4.56 -25.40
N ASN A 651 68.99 -4.40 -25.83
CA ASN A 651 68.46 -5.00 -27.04
C ASN A 651 69.03 -4.30 -28.28
N THR A 652 70.03 -4.91 -28.91
CA THR A 652 70.70 -4.41 -30.11
C THR A 652 70.04 -4.87 -31.41
N GLY A 653 68.72 -5.08 -31.44
CA GLY A 653 67.92 -5.17 -32.69
C GLY A 653 68.33 -6.21 -33.73
N ARG A 654 69.22 -7.15 -33.43
CA ARG A 654 69.68 -8.17 -34.39
C ARG A 654 68.79 -9.41 -34.24
N ASN A 655 67.79 -9.50 -35.10
CA ASN A 655 67.08 -10.75 -35.38
C ASN A 655 68.11 -11.79 -35.84
N ASN A 656 68.28 -12.85 -35.06
CA ASN A 656 68.78 -14.13 -35.56
C ASN A 656 67.67 -15.14 -35.28
N ASP A 657 67.33 -15.88 -36.33
CA ASP A 657 66.25 -16.86 -36.46
C ASP A 657 66.17 -17.91 -35.35
#